data_AF-G2IFQ1-F1
#
_entry.id   AF-G2IFQ1-F1
#
_cell.length_a   1.000
_cell.length_b   1.000
_cell.length_c   1.000
_cell.angle_alpha   90.00
_cell.angle_beta   90.00
_cell.angle_gamma   90.00
#
_symmetry.space_group_name_H-M   'P 1'
#
loop_
_entity.id
_entity.type
_entity.pdbx_description
1 polymer ?
#
loop_
_entity_poly.entity_id
_entity_poly.type
_entity_poly.pdbx_seq_one_letter_code
_entity_poly.pdbx_strand_id
1 'polypeptide(L)'
;MPLMFFWREIYFMKNIKKILLVSLAILFILCFGSYITYSKSFVNTDYIHEFKQDINNLLDNNLDTYFVLPDFTNYLEFKLENHNGIKDIELNFDNTKYDYKYKIYSSNDGYTYDEVKFEKEIINSTLEIAHTNIMDVFIRLRILSSNSKDYIHIKDISFLDEDGNKINNVEIKKEEPIINEYKFQKKNVYYKDVINGLISRTLGEEYVEFFDVSFLPDDRGNDYFVLYTDNDKVMLKGNNINSICVALNYYFEHYLEQTFERFGDSKIKAILPLPRVDNKIEKNIDMEFRYNYNYVAYGYTMAYWDFKDWEREIDWMSLNGFNMALNLVGYEEVVRRFLSEFGFSFSEIVNYLTSPIYLPWQFMGNISSIGGELTPKWFEDRAKLSIDIQTRMIEFGIEPIHQMFIGYFPYKENSGVNVIRGSYWSKIKGPDRLDFNNNDVEFISSVYYKKQKELFGESKYFAGDLFHEGNNLYGYDPVELSNKVLKLLIDNNGENSIWIIQSWSHSPSSETIENLNRNNTLILDLHSQLNTRWKGISKFNNMSWKDREFDRSNWIFGVLNNFGGRSGLYGHTRHLLNQFYDAKYNSNYLKGVAHTSEGIGFNNFIDELVTEIIFSDKLDIDEFVSRYLRNRYGKSDNDLLKAFNILLDTVYNPVINIYHEGASESVINARPSLDVKSASKWGSIHKNYNSEKLEEALRIYFSKYNEFKDSKGYMTDLIDIASEVIINLSNEYYKNLQDYYNNGEIEFFKLNSQRFLNMILLQANILYYNERKSLQKLIDKLDDLNYDDYFEDTLIINKKTILTTWYDKQVSEDDGLRDYANTDFYDIVGTLYYNRWKRFFDNIQENAVNGFYDDYRFDIKWINDDDSLRFSKPDKSLNNLIELLLVEINMHRNDFSFLGDLIYSIKDLVIN
;
A
#
# COMPACT_ATOMS: atom_id res chain seq x y z
N MET A 1 64.14 25.50 -40.61
CA MET A 1 63.44 24.33 -40.02
C MET A 1 61.94 24.57 -40.11
N PRO A 2 61.25 24.04 -41.14
CA PRO A 2 59.89 24.45 -41.53
C PRO A 2 58.76 23.70 -40.81
N LEU A 3 59.06 22.91 -39.76
CA LEU A 3 58.04 22.14 -39.06
C LEU A 3 57.28 22.92 -37.97
N MET A 4 57.79 24.06 -37.50
CA MET A 4 57.20 24.76 -36.35
C MET A 4 56.04 25.70 -36.72
N PHE A 5 55.94 26.12 -37.98
CA PHE A 5 54.81 26.93 -38.47
C PHE A 5 53.57 26.08 -38.78
N PHE A 6 53.77 24.87 -39.30
CA PHE A 6 52.67 23.97 -39.68
C PHE A 6 51.84 23.49 -38.48
N TRP A 7 52.48 23.28 -37.32
CA TRP A 7 51.78 22.88 -36.10
C TRP A 7 50.98 24.03 -35.46
N ARG A 8 51.42 25.28 -35.63
CA ARG A 8 50.72 26.46 -35.10
C ARG A 8 49.43 26.73 -35.87
N GLU A 9 49.44 26.55 -37.19
CA GLU A 9 48.22 26.68 -38.03
C GLU A 9 47.22 25.54 -37.77
N ILE A 10 47.68 24.30 -37.59
CA ILE A 10 46.79 23.17 -37.28
C ILE A 10 46.13 23.34 -35.90
N TYR A 11 46.87 23.85 -34.90
CA TYR A 11 46.33 24.12 -33.57
C TYR A 11 45.33 25.29 -33.58
N PHE A 12 45.61 26.33 -34.36
CA PHE A 12 44.72 27.49 -34.54
C PHE A 12 43.43 27.10 -35.27
N MET A 13 43.52 26.27 -36.33
CA MET A 13 42.34 25.75 -37.03
C MET A 13 41.51 24.78 -36.18
N LYS A 14 42.12 23.98 -35.29
CA LYS A 14 41.40 23.12 -34.33
C LYS A 14 40.62 23.94 -33.30
N ASN A 15 41.20 25.03 -32.81
CA ASN A 15 40.52 25.92 -31.86
C ASN A 15 39.40 26.73 -32.54
N ILE A 16 39.58 27.18 -33.78
CA ILE A 16 38.51 27.83 -34.55
C ILE A 16 37.36 26.85 -34.82
N LYS A 17 37.64 25.58 -35.17
CA LYS A 17 36.60 24.55 -35.33
C LYS A 17 35.87 24.26 -34.02
N LYS A 18 36.57 24.20 -32.88
CA LYS A 18 35.95 24.03 -31.55
C LYS A 18 35.05 25.22 -31.18
N ILE A 19 35.52 26.44 -31.42
CA ILE A 19 34.73 27.66 -31.16
C ILE A 19 33.52 27.73 -32.10
N LEU A 20 33.66 27.35 -33.37
CA LEU A 20 32.53 27.26 -34.29
C LEU A 20 31.53 26.17 -33.89
N LEU A 21 31.99 25.01 -33.42
CA LEU A 21 31.14 23.93 -32.92
C LEU A 21 30.40 24.32 -31.63
N VAL A 22 31.07 25.01 -30.70
CA VAL A 22 30.43 25.54 -29.50
C VAL A 22 29.46 26.66 -29.85
N SER A 23 29.79 27.53 -30.79
CA SER A 23 28.89 28.60 -31.25
C SER A 23 27.69 28.06 -32.02
N LEU A 24 27.88 27.00 -32.84
CA LEU A 24 26.80 26.28 -33.51
C LEU A 24 25.95 25.51 -32.52
N ALA A 25 26.53 24.90 -31.47
CA ALA A 25 25.77 24.26 -30.40
C ALA A 25 24.99 25.27 -29.56
N ILE A 26 25.56 26.45 -29.28
CA ILE A 26 24.87 27.56 -28.61
C ILE A 26 23.77 28.13 -29.52
N LEU A 27 24.01 28.27 -30.83
CA LEU A 27 22.95 28.64 -31.78
C LEU A 27 21.90 27.54 -31.92
N PHE A 28 22.26 26.26 -31.82
CA PHE A 28 21.30 25.15 -31.81
C PHE A 28 20.46 25.17 -30.52
N ILE A 29 21.07 25.49 -29.37
CA ILE A 29 20.37 25.68 -28.08
C ILE A 29 19.53 26.97 -28.07
N LEU A 30 19.92 28.01 -28.82
CA LEU A 30 19.15 29.25 -28.94
C LEU A 30 18.06 29.20 -30.03
N CYS A 31 18.22 28.38 -31.06
CA CYS A 31 17.25 28.18 -32.15
C CYS A 31 16.32 26.97 -31.93
N PHE A 32 16.74 25.97 -31.15
CA PHE A 32 15.94 24.81 -30.70
C PHE A 32 15.81 24.73 -29.19
N GLY A 33 16.14 25.81 -28.48
CA GLY A 33 15.51 26.05 -27.19
C GLY A 33 14.03 26.11 -27.49
N SER A 34 13.34 25.00 -27.24
CA SER A 34 11.89 24.94 -27.23
C SER A 34 11.45 26.05 -26.30
N TYR A 35 11.09 27.19 -26.87
CA TYR A 35 10.06 28.02 -26.28
C TYR A 35 8.89 27.05 -26.14
N ILE A 36 8.74 26.49 -24.94
CA ILE A 36 7.49 25.93 -24.48
C ILE A 36 6.58 27.15 -24.43
N THR A 37 6.05 27.50 -25.59
CA THR A 37 4.79 28.20 -25.66
C THR A 37 3.84 27.26 -24.96
N TYR A 38 3.41 27.61 -23.74
CA TYR A 38 2.27 26.93 -23.13
C TYR A 38 1.17 26.97 -24.19
N SER A 39 0.92 25.82 -24.83
CA SER A 39 -0.28 25.68 -25.64
C SER A 39 -1.44 25.96 -24.69
N LYS A 40 -2.42 26.73 -25.15
CA LYS A 40 -3.67 26.86 -24.40
C LYS A 40 -4.20 25.44 -24.20
N SER A 41 -4.34 25.01 -22.95
CA SER A 41 -4.88 23.68 -22.65
C SER A 41 -6.40 23.77 -22.76
N PHE A 42 -6.92 23.37 -23.92
CA PHE A 42 -8.38 23.21 -24.12
C PHE A 42 -8.86 21.82 -23.70
N VAL A 43 -7.94 20.88 -23.46
CA VAL A 43 -8.22 19.53 -22.98
C VAL A 43 -7.17 19.13 -21.94
N ASN A 44 -7.61 18.72 -20.75
CA ASN A 44 -6.75 18.23 -19.67
C ASN A 44 -6.89 16.70 -19.49
N THR A 45 -5.87 16.08 -18.92
CA THR A 45 -5.81 14.63 -18.64
C THR A 45 -4.68 14.34 -17.63
N ASP A 46 -4.76 13.22 -16.95
CA ASP A 46 -3.82 12.71 -15.94
C ASP A 46 -2.74 11.77 -16.50
N TYR A 47 -2.62 11.69 -17.83
CA TYR A 47 -1.54 10.91 -18.45
C TYR A 47 -0.18 11.58 -18.25
N ILE A 48 0.74 10.87 -17.62
CA ILE A 48 2.04 11.39 -17.20
C ILE A 48 3.16 11.30 -18.24
N HIS A 49 2.95 10.60 -19.35
CA HIS A 49 3.97 10.46 -20.39
C HIS A 49 3.68 11.39 -21.59
N GLU A 50 4.69 11.60 -22.43
CA GLU A 50 4.55 12.47 -23.60
C GLU A 50 3.56 11.90 -24.63
N PHE A 51 2.67 12.75 -25.14
CA PHE A 51 1.80 12.41 -26.26
C PHE A 51 2.54 12.47 -27.59
N LYS A 52 2.20 11.55 -28.49
CA LYS A 52 2.70 11.57 -29.88
C LYS A 52 2.00 12.63 -30.75
N GLN A 53 0.77 12.99 -30.40
CA GLN A 53 -0.07 13.97 -31.09
C GLN A 53 -0.50 15.06 -30.10
N ASP A 54 -0.82 16.25 -30.62
CA ASP A 54 -1.42 17.31 -29.82
C ASP A 54 -2.82 16.87 -29.36
N ILE A 55 -3.09 16.96 -28.05
CA ILE A 55 -4.39 16.62 -27.47
C ILE A 55 -5.51 17.52 -28.01
N ASN A 56 -5.18 18.72 -28.45
CA ASN A 56 -6.14 19.65 -29.04
C ASN A 56 -6.66 19.20 -30.42
N ASN A 57 -6.05 18.18 -31.05
CA ASN A 57 -6.62 17.54 -32.25
C ASN A 57 -8.04 17.01 -32.00
N LEU A 58 -8.40 16.70 -30.75
CA LEU A 58 -9.76 16.29 -30.37
C LEU A 58 -10.82 17.35 -30.69
N LEU A 59 -10.43 18.61 -30.91
CA LEU A 59 -11.32 19.75 -31.01
C LEU A 59 -11.18 20.52 -32.34
N ASP A 60 -10.38 20.02 -33.29
CA ASP A 60 -10.00 20.77 -34.50
C ASP A 60 -11.01 20.66 -35.66
N ASN A 61 -12.07 19.86 -35.50
CA ASN A 61 -13.07 19.53 -36.53
C ASN A 61 -12.47 18.88 -37.79
N ASN A 62 -11.32 18.24 -37.70
CA ASN A 62 -10.64 17.62 -38.83
C ASN A 62 -10.61 16.10 -38.68
N LEU A 63 -11.49 15.40 -39.40
CA LEU A 63 -11.53 13.93 -39.37
C LEU A 63 -10.30 13.24 -40.02
N ASP A 64 -9.38 14.02 -40.62
CA ASP A 64 -8.08 13.54 -41.10
C ASP A 64 -7.00 13.56 -39.99
N THR A 65 -7.25 14.24 -38.86
CA THR A 65 -6.40 14.20 -37.66
C THR A 65 -6.99 13.24 -36.62
N TYR A 66 -6.19 12.90 -35.62
CA TYR A 66 -6.61 12.09 -34.48
C TYR A 66 -5.70 12.35 -33.28
N PHE A 67 -6.22 12.03 -32.11
CA PHE A 67 -5.49 11.89 -30.86
C PHE A 67 -5.42 10.42 -30.46
N VAL A 68 -4.29 10.06 -29.86
CA VAL A 68 -3.99 8.71 -29.40
C VAL A 68 -3.92 8.75 -27.89
N LEU A 69 -4.95 8.25 -27.23
CA LEU A 69 -4.90 8.05 -25.78
C LEU A 69 -4.25 6.69 -25.51
N PRO A 70 -3.07 6.66 -24.86
CA PRO A 70 -2.24 5.46 -24.77
C PRO A 70 -2.64 4.47 -23.70
N ASP A 71 -3.47 4.87 -22.74
CA ASP A 71 -3.98 3.97 -21.71
C ASP A 71 -5.38 4.36 -21.22
N PHE A 72 -5.98 3.47 -20.45
CA PHE A 72 -7.33 3.57 -19.88
C PHE A 72 -7.37 4.16 -18.48
N THR A 73 -6.20 4.52 -17.91
CA THR A 73 -6.11 5.16 -16.60
C THR A 73 -6.37 6.66 -16.65
N ASN A 74 -7.01 7.19 -17.71
CA ASN A 74 -7.13 8.63 -17.88
C ASN A 74 -8.53 9.14 -18.21
N TYR A 75 -8.81 10.34 -17.72
CA TYR A 75 -9.94 11.18 -18.15
C TYR A 75 -9.51 12.18 -19.21
N LEU A 76 -10.46 12.63 -20.02
CA LEU A 76 -10.37 13.84 -20.83
C LEU A 76 -11.31 14.87 -20.22
N GLU A 77 -10.77 16.00 -19.79
CA GLU A 77 -11.52 17.12 -19.22
C GLU A 77 -11.62 18.26 -20.22
N PHE A 78 -12.82 18.81 -20.33
CA PHE A 78 -13.17 19.92 -21.21
C PHE A 78 -13.84 21.03 -20.39
N LYS A 79 -13.64 22.28 -20.81
CA LYS A 79 -14.40 23.43 -20.34
C LYS A 79 -15.08 24.11 -21.51
N LEU A 80 -16.37 24.32 -21.41
CA LEU A 80 -17.19 24.94 -22.44
C LEU A 80 -17.44 26.42 -22.15
N GLU A 81 -17.69 27.20 -23.21
CA GLU A 81 -18.28 28.52 -23.03
C GLU A 81 -19.69 28.43 -22.44
N ASN A 82 -20.19 29.52 -21.85
CA ASN A 82 -21.53 29.53 -21.27
C ASN A 82 -22.57 29.15 -22.34
N HIS A 83 -23.37 28.13 -22.05
CA HIS A 83 -24.40 27.60 -22.92
C HIS A 83 -25.74 27.45 -22.20
N ASN A 84 -26.82 27.24 -22.96
CA ASN A 84 -28.15 26.99 -22.42
C ASN A 84 -28.45 25.49 -22.21
N GLY A 85 -27.49 24.62 -22.50
CA GLY A 85 -27.56 23.18 -22.30
C GLY A 85 -26.84 22.42 -23.41
N ILE A 86 -26.22 21.30 -23.06
CA ILE A 86 -25.66 20.34 -24.01
C ILE A 86 -26.74 19.29 -24.28
N LYS A 87 -27.16 19.18 -25.53
CA LYS A 87 -28.13 18.20 -25.97
C LYS A 87 -27.46 16.91 -26.43
N ASP A 88 -26.39 17.01 -27.21
CA ASP A 88 -25.70 15.87 -27.79
C ASP A 88 -24.19 16.01 -27.61
N ILE A 89 -23.51 14.89 -27.33
CA ILE A 89 -22.05 14.78 -27.35
C ILE A 89 -21.68 13.78 -28.43
N GLU A 90 -21.04 14.24 -29.50
CA GLU A 90 -20.58 13.41 -30.60
C GLU A 90 -19.13 12.97 -30.35
N LEU A 91 -18.91 11.66 -30.33
CA LEU A 91 -17.59 11.03 -30.20
C LEU A 91 -17.24 10.33 -31.52
N ASN A 92 -16.24 10.83 -32.22
CA ASN A 92 -15.74 10.24 -33.47
C ASN A 92 -14.46 9.45 -33.20
N PHE A 93 -14.49 8.16 -33.46
CA PHE A 93 -13.35 7.24 -33.36
C PHE A 93 -12.76 6.94 -34.74
N ASP A 94 -11.48 6.57 -34.80
CA ASP A 94 -10.79 6.36 -36.09
C ASP A 94 -11.19 5.05 -36.79
N ASN A 95 -11.48 3.99 -36.03
CA ASN A 95 -11.60 2.64 -36.57
C ASN A 95 -12.83 1.90 -36.04
N THR A 96 -13.74 1.52 -36.96
CA THR A 96 -14.94 0.73 -36.64
C THR A 96 -14.62 -0.68 -36.14
N LYS A 97 -13.38 -1.17 -36.29
CA LYS A 97 -13.01 -2.53 -35.84
C LYS A 97 -12.86 -2.62 -34.33
N TYR A 98 -12.89 -1.48 -33.64
CA TYR A 98 -12.68 -1.44 -32.21
C TYR A 98 -13.96 -1.10 -31.46
N ASP A 99 -14.17 -1.81 -30.36
CA ASP A 99 -15.23 -1.55 -29.41
C ASP A 99 -14.68 -0.65 -28.32
N TYR A 100 -15.50 0.28 -27.84
CA TYR A 100 -15.14 1.24 -26.80
C TYR A 100 -16.24 1.30 -25.75
N LYS A 101 -15.83 1.37 -24.48
CA LYS A 101 -16.70 1.60 -23.34
C LYS A 101 -16.28 2.89 -22.65
N TYR A 102 -17.22 3.77 -22.29
CA TYR A 102 -16.92 5.06 -21.65
C TYR A 102 -18.02 5.49 -20.67
N LYS A 103 -17.68 6.45 -19.80
CA LYS A 103 -18.58 7.19 -18.90
C LYS A 103 -18.39 8.70 -19.07
N ILE A 104 -19.45 9.48 -18.84
CA ILE A 104 -19.45 10.95 -18.92
C ILE A 104 -19.90 11.53 -17.58
N TYR A 105 -19.16 12.52 -17.11
CA TYR A 105 -19.42 13.27 -15.89
C TYR A 105 -19.45 14.76 -16.19
N SER A 106 -20.20 15.52 -15.40
CA SER A 106 -20.30 16.97 -15.57
C SER A 106 -20.12 17.72 -14.24
N SER A 107 -19.67 18.97 -14.34
CA SER A 107 -19.39 19.80 -13.16
C SER A 107 -19.55 21.29 -13.45
N ASN A 108 -20.04 22.03 -12.44
CA ASN A 108 -20.09 23.49 -12.49
C ASN A 108 -18.78 24.14 -12.03
N ASP A 109 -18.07 23.53 -11.08
CA ASP A 109 -16.90 24.12 -10.41
C ASP A 109 -15.56 23.58 -10.95
N GLY A 110 -15.59 22.44 -11.66
CA GLY A 110 -14.41 21.76 -12.16
C GLY A 110 -13.70 20.89 -11.11
N TYR A 111 -14.33 20.63 -9.96
CA TYR A 111 -13.79 19.81 -8.87
C TYR A 111 -14.73 18.70 -8.40
N THR A 112 -16.05 18.94 -8.47
CA THR A 112 -17.09 17.99 -8.06
C THR A 112 -17.83 17.52 -9.31
N TYR A 113 -17.74 16.24 -9.65
CA TYR A 113 -18.27 15.72 -10.92
C TYR A 113 -19.31 14.63 -10.70
N ASP A 114 -20.55 14.93 -11.08
CA ASP A 114 -21.66 13.99 -11.03
C ASP A 114 -21.74 13.20 -12.35
N GLU A 115 -22.10 11.92 -12.26
CA GLU A 115 -22.28 11.07 -13.42
C GLU A 115 -23.58 11.47 -14.16
N VAL A 116 -23.47 11.70 -15.46
CA VAL A 116 -24.63 12.06 -16.31
C VAL A 116 -25.45 10.82 -16.72
N LYS A 117 -25.04 9.62 -16.26
CA LYS A 117 -25.59 8.28 -16.55
C LYS A 117 -25.51 7.85 -18.02
N PHE A 118 -24.29 7.75 -18.53
CA PHE A 118 -24.02 7.20 -19.86
C PHE A 118 -22.85 6.21 -19.82
N GLU A 119 -23.10 4.99 -19.36
CA GLU A 119 -22.25 3.85 -19.72
C GLU A 119 -22.71 3.31 -21.07
N LYS A 120 -21.84 3.40 -22.08
CA LYS A 120 -22.18 2.90 -23.42
C LYS A 120 -21.05 2.11 -24.03
N GLU A 121 -21.41 0.98 -24.63
CA GLU A 121 -20.54 0.19 -25.47
C GLU A 121 -20.82 0.53 -26.94
N ILE A 122 -19.81 1.02 -27.64
CA ILE A 122 -19.85 1.27 -29.08
C ILE A 122 -19.32 0.04 -29.77
N ILE A 123 -20.13 -0.60 -30.62
CA ILE A 123 -19.76 -1.81 -31.35
C ILE A 123 -19.83 -1.55 -32.85
N ASN A 124 -18.75 -1.85 -33.57
CA ASN A 124 -18.70 -1.74 -35.03
C ASN A 124 -19.09 -0.36 -35.63
N SER A 125 -18.90 0.73 -34.88
CA SER A 125 -19.21 2.10 -35.30
C SER A 125 -18.02 3.04 -35.07
N THR A 126 -17.89 4.07 -35.90
CA THR A 126 -16.93 5.17 -35.70
C THR A 126 -17.57 6.39 -35.06
N LEU A 127 -18.88 6.56 -35.17
CA LEU A 127 -19.59 7.69 -34.58
C LEU A 127 -20.49 7.19 -33.46
N GLU A 128 -20.45 7.91 -32.36
CA GLU A 128 -21.34 7.74 -31.23
C GLU A 128 -21.92 9.10 -30.84
N ILE A 129 -23.24 9.13 -30.57
CA ILE A 129 -23.95 10.33 -30.13
C ILE A 129 -24.59 10.04 -28.77
N ALA A 130 -24.01 10.61 -27.72
CA ALA A 130 -24.58 10.57 -26.38
C ALA A 130 -25.61 11.69 -26.25
N HIS A 131 -26.90 11.34 -26.19
CA HIS A 131 -27.99 12.28 -26.00
C HIS A 131 -28.14 12.66 -24.53
N THR A 132 -27.80 13.89 -24.16
CA THR A 132 -27.75 14.37 -22.78
C THR A 132 -28.70 15.57 -22.52
N ASN A 133 -28.63 16.13 -21.32
CA ASN A 133 -29.22 17.40 -20.94
C ASN A 133 -28.36 18.04 -19.84
N ILE A 134 -27.13 18.42 -20.19
CA ILE A 134 -26.13 18.92 -19.23
C ILE A 134 -26.15 20.45 -19.22
N MET A 135 -26.33 21.05 -18.05
CA MET A 135 -26.24 22.51 -17.87
C MET A 135 -24.86 22.98 -17.42
N ASP A 136 -24.05 22.05 -16.94
CA ASP A 136 -22.72 22.27 -16.41
C ASP A 136 -21.71 22.61 -17.51
N VAL A 137 -20.69 23.39 -17.16
CA VAL A 137 -19.70 23.92 -18.11
C VAL A 137 -18.41 23.10 -18.19
N PHE A 138 -18.16 22.20 -17.22
CA PHE A 138 -17.05 21.26 -17.27
C PHE A 138 -17.56 19.86 -17.56
N ILE A 139 -16.87 19.15 -18.45
CA ILE A 139 -17.20 17.77 -18.83
C ILE A 139 -15.97 16.91 -18.66
N ARG A 140 -16.12 15.74 -18.04
CA ARG A 140 -15.11 14.67 -18.02
C ARG A 140 -15.61 13.47 -18.80
N LEU A 141 -14.78 12.98 -19.71
CA LEU A 141 -14.97 11.72 -20.43
C LEU A 141 -13.93 10.72 -19.93
N ARG A 142 -14.38 9.56 -19.43
CA ARG A 142 -13.49 8.46 -19.04
C ARG A 142 -13.70 7.28 -19.98
N ILE A 143 -12.63 6.83 -20.65
CA ILE A 143 -12.68 5.63 -21.48
C ILE A 143 -12.33 4.42 -20.62
N LEU A 144 -13.31 3.56 -20.39
CA LEU A 144 -13.21 2.39 -19.51
C LEU A 144 -12.49 1.22 -20.17
N SER A 145 -12.74 0.97 -21.45
CA SER A 145 -12.01 -0.10 -22.16
C SER A 145 -12.06 0.06 -23.67
N SER A 146 -11.13 -0.62 -24.35
CA SER A 146 -11.14 -0.81 -25.80
C SER A 146 -10.49 -2.14 -26.16
N ASN A 147 -10.94 -2.73 -27.27
CA ASN A 147 -10.30 -3.91 -27.88
C ASN A 147 -9.18 -3.52 -28.90
N SER A 148 -8.87 -2.22 -29.06
CA SER A 148 -7.76 -1.72 -29.88
C SER A 148 -6.41 -2.24 -29.41
N LYS A 149 -5.47 -2.51 -30.33
CA LYS A 149 -4.24 -3.27 -30.07
C LYS A 149 -3.15 -2.55 -29.30
N ASP A 150 -3.13 -1.22 -29.22
CA ASP A 150 -2.16 -0.49 -28.38
C ASP A 150 -2.64 0.88 -27.87
N TYR A 151 -3.68 1.47 -28.44
CA TYR A 151 -4.11 2.83 -28.08
C TYR A 151 -5.59 3.07 -28.41
N ILE A 152 -6.24 4.03 -27.75
CA ILE A 152 -7.57 4.54 -28.13
C ILE A 152 -7.36 5.67 -29.15
N HIS A 153 -7.99 5.55 -30.32
CA HIS A 153 -7.89 6.54 -31.39
C HIS A 153 -9.18 7.34 -31.50
N ILE A 154 -9.13 8.62 -31.12
CA ILE A 154 -10.26 9.54 -31.16
C ILE A 154 -9.95 10.63 -32.18
N LYS A 155 -10.86 10.85 -33.13
CA LYS A 155 -10.73 11.86 -34.19
C LYS A 155 -11.22 13.22 -33.73
N ASP A 156 -12.44 13.29 -33.20
CA ASP A 156 -13.07 14.54 -32.81
C ASP A 156 -14.08 14.28 -31.69
N ILE A 157 -14.22 15.27 -30.81
CA ILE A 157 -15.26 15.35 -29.78
C ILE A 157 -15.99 16.68 -29.97
N SER A 158 -17.32 16.61 -30.11
CA SER A 158 -18.18 17.78 -30.33
C SER A 158 -19.31 17.83 -29.32
N PHE A 159 -19.55 19.01 -28.74
CA PHE A 159 -20.65 19.28 -27.80
C PHE A 159 -21.69 20.15 -28.51
N LEU A 160 -22.94 19.71 -28.57
CA LEU A 160 -23.99 20.36 -29.36
C LEU A 160 -25.14 20.86 -28.46
N ASP A 161 -25.70 22.02 -28.78
CA ASP A 161 -26.89 22.58 -28.12
C ASP A 161 -28.22 21.99 -28.67
N GLU A 162 -29.36 22.45 -28.16
CA GLU A 162 -30.70 21.99 -28.59
C GLU A 162 -31.00 22.22 -30.08
N ASP A 163 -30.37 23.23 -30.69
CA ASP A 163 -30.52 23.58 -32.10
C ASP A 163 -29.52 22.80 -32.99
N GLY A 164 -28.65 21.98 -32.40
CA GLY A 164 -27.59 21.24 -33.07
C GLY A 164 -26.35 22.09 -33.40
N ASN A 165 -26.19 23.27 -32.80
CA ASN A 165 -25.01 24.09 -32.96
C ASN A 165 -23.89 23.62 -32.01
N LYS A 166 -22.65 23.62 -32.50
CA LYS A 166 -21.47 23.28 -31.69
C LYS A 166 -21.16 24.38 -30.67
N ILE A 167 -20.97 23.98 -29.42
CA ILE A 167 -20.55 24.82 -28.30
C ILE A 167 -19.01 24.88 -28.31
N ASN A 168 -18.43 26.07 -28.16
CA ASN A 168 -16.98 26.20 -28.19
C ASN A 168 -16.33 25.76 -26.86
N ASN A 169 -15.19 25.07 -26.98
CA ASN A 169 -14.29 24.83 -25.85
C ASN A 169 -13.48 26.10 -25.54
N VAL A 170 -13.26 26.35 -24.26
CA VAL A 170 -12.44 27.44 -23.76
C VAL A 170 -11.28 26.90 -22.93
N GLU A 171 -10.28 27.74 -22.67
CA GLU A 171 -9.14 27.36 -21.84
C GLU A 171 -9.61 26.93 -20.44
N ILE A 172 -9.11 25.80 -19.96
CA ILE A 172 -9.50 25.26 -18.66
C ILE A 172 -8.88 26.11 -17.56
N LYS A 173 -9.73 26.88 -16.89
CA LYS A 173 -9.42 27.67 -15.69
C LYS A 173 -10.47 27.38 -14.64
N LYS A 174 -10.02 26.87 -13.49
CA LYS A 174 -10.86 26.57 -12.32
C LYS A 174 -10.71 27.72 -11.32
N GLU A 175 -11.79 28.08 -10.64
CA GLU A 175 -11.74 29.09 -9.57
C GLU A 175 -11.13 28.47 -8.30
N GLU A 176 -10.53 29.27 -7.43
CA GLU A 176 -10.04 28.74 -6.16
C GLU A 176 -11.22 28.27 -5.29
N PRO A 177 -11.26 26.99 -4.86
CA PRO A 177 -12.34 26.48 -4.04
C PRO A 177 -12.24 27.02 -2.61
N ILE A 178 -13.39 27.07 -1.92
CA ILE A 178 -13.42 27.34 -0.48
C ILE A 178 -13.15 26.03 0.24
N ILE A 179 -12.09 26.01 1.06
CA ILE A 179 -11.70 24.86 1.90
C ILE A 179 -11.60 25.33 3.34
N ASN A 180 -12.33 24.67 4.24
CA ASN A 180 -12.26 24.95 5.67
C ASN A 180 -10.91 24.51 6.25
N GLU A 181 -10.17 25.44 6.84
CA GLU A 181 -8.91 25.13 7.51
C GLU A 181 -9.16 24.62 8.93
N TYR A 182 -8.77 23.37 9.17
CA TYR A 182 -8.69 22.79 10.50
C TYR A 182 -7.30 23.00 11.12
N LYS A 183 -7.27 23.20 12.44
CA LYS A 183 -6.04 23.38 13.21
C LYS A 183 -6.10 22.56 14.48
N PHE A 184 -5.04 21.81 14.78
CA PHE A 184 -4.96 21.04 16.00
C PHE A 184 -5.04 21.97 17.22
N GLN A 185 -5.85 21.57 18.19
CA GLN A 185 -5.97 22.24 19.47
C GLN A 185 -5.80 21.20 20.57
N LYS A 186 -4.69 21.29 21.30
CA LYS A 186 -4.41 20.39 22.42
C LYS A 186 -5.49 20.56 23.49
N LYS A 187 -6.23 19.49 23.76
CA LYS A 187 -7.16 19.41 24.88
C LYS A 187 -6.49 18.66 26.04
N ASN A 188 -6.61 19.20 27.25
CA ASN A 188 -6.19 18.49 28.45
C ASN A 188 -7.33 17.56 28.87
N VAL A 189 -7.19 16.27 28.56
CA VAL A 189 -8.10 15.22 29.02
C VAL A 189 -7.49 14.57 30.26
N TYR A 190 -8.30 14.31 31.28
CA TYR A 190 -7.83 13.62 32.46
C TYR A 190 -7.52 12.15 32.11
N TYR A 191 -6.30 11.69 32.40
CA TYR A 191 -5.84 10.36 31.96
C TYR A 191 -6.76 9.20 32.40
N LYS A 192 -7.46 9.33 33.53
CA LYS A 192 -8.42 8.30 33.96
C LYS A 192 -9.61 8.19 33.01
N ASP A 193 -10.08 9.29 32.45
CA ASP A 193 -11.19 9.28 31.50
C ASP A 193 -10.78 8.61 30.19
N VAL A 194 -9.52 8.80 29.76
CA VAL A 194 -8.95 8.11 28.60
C VAL A 194 -8.90 6.59 28.82
N ILE A 195 -8.36 6.13 29.96
CA ILE A 195 -8.29 4.70 30.28
C ILE A 195 -9.69 4.09 30.48
N ASN A 196 -10.60 4.80 31.14
CA ASN A 196 -11.98 4.35 31.30
C ASN A 196 -12.69 4.23 29.93
N GLY A 197 -12.43 5.16 29.01
CA GLY A 197 -12.89 5.07 27.63
C GLY A 197 -12.33 3.83 26.90
N LEU A 198 -11.03 3.54 27.06
CA LEU A 198 -10.41 2.33 26.52
C LEU A 198 -11.07 1.07 27.08
N ILE A 199 -11.27 0.98 28.40
CA ILE A 199 -11.97 -0.16 29.04
C ILE A 199 -13.39 -0.29 28.48
N SER A 200 -14.12 0.82 28.33
CA SER A 200 -15.48 0.80 27.78
C SER A 200 -15.53 0.28 26.33
N ARG A 201 -14.60 0.72 25.47
CA ARG A 201 -14.52 0.28 24.07
C ARG A 201 -14.05 -1.17 23.95
N THR A 202 -13.11 -1.61 24.78
CA THR A 202 -12.47 -2.93 24.66
C THR A 202 -13.17 -4.04 25.43
N LEU A 203 -13.77 -3.73 26.59
CA LEU A 203 -14.39 -4.70 27.51
C LEU A 203 -15.88 -4.42 27.71
N GLY A 204 -16.27 -3.15 27.92
CA GLY A 204 -17.64 -2.72 28.18
C GLY A 204 -17.72 -1.64 29.27
N GLU A 205 -18.70 -0.75 29.17
CA GLU A 205 -18.87 0.38 30.10
C GLU A 205 -19.16 -0.13 31.53
N GLU A 206 -19.91 -1.22 31.64
CA GLU A 206 -20.26 -1.88 32.89
C GLU A 206 -19.05 -2.41 33.66
N TYR A 207 -17.89 -2.60 32.99
CA TYR A 207 -16.69 -3.12 33.64
C TYR A 207 -15.78 -2.04 34.21
N VAL A 208 -15.99 -0.77 33.86
CA VAL A 208 -15.11 0.34 34.26
C VAL A 208 -14.99 0.44 35.78
N GLU A 209 -16.07 0.19 36.54
CA GLU A 209 -16.07 0.31 37.99
C GLU A 209 -15.18 -0.71 38.73
N PHE A 210 -14.80 -1.80 38.05
CA PHE A 210 -13.95 -2.86 38.59
C PHE A 210 -12.44 -2.60 38.39
N PHE A 211 -12.06 -1.49 37.78
CA PHE A 211 -10.67 -1.07 37.64
C PHE A 211 -10.40 0.21 38.44
N ASP A 212 -9.19 0.34 38.99
CA ASP A 212 -8.67 1.62 39.47
C ASP A 212 -7.28 1.85 38.91
N VAL A 213 -7.06 3.06 38.41
CA VAL A 213 -5.87 3.45 37.65
C VAL A 213 -5.10 4.54 38.38
N SER A 214 -3.77 4.47 38.39
CA SER A 214 -2.94 5.51 39.01
C SER A 214 -1.52 5.55 38.44
N PHE A 215 -0.89 6.72 38.48
CA PHE A 215 0.52 6.84 38.09
C PHE A 215 1.48 6.31 39.15
N LEU A 216 2.60 5.79 38.67
CA LEU A 216 3.81 5.50 39.42
C LEU A 216 4.84 6.62 39.18
N PRO A 217 5.88 6.74 40.02
CA PRO A 217 6.99 7.66 39.77
C PRO A 217 7.72 7.33 38.46
N ASP A 218 8.09 8.36 37.71
CA ASP A 218 8.94 8.26 36.53
C ASP A 218 10.43 8.43 36.92
N ASP A 219 10.97 7.45 37.64
CA ASP A 219 12.28 7.55 38.29
C ASP A 219 13.26 6.42 37.92
N ARG A 220 12.86 5.53 37.00
CA ARG A 220 13.62 4.31 36.66
C ARG A 220 14.35 4.36 35.32
N GLY A 221 14.09 5.39 34.51
CA GLY A 221 14.66 5.56 33.17
C GLY A 221 14.05 4.67 32.08
N ASN A 222 13.21 3.70 32.45
CA ASN A 222 12.46 2.82 31.55
C ASN A 222 10.98 2.80 31.98
N ASP A 223 10.11 2.50 31.02
CA ASP A 223 8.68 2.33 31.28
C ASP A 223 8.42 1.06 32.10
N TYR A 224 7.45 1.12 33.00
CA TYR A 224 7.08 -0.01 33.83
C TYR A 224 5.65 0.09 34.34
N PHE A 225 5.08 -1.07 34.68
CA PHE A 225 3.75 -1.16 35.25
C PHE A 225 3.67 -2.12 36.44
N VAL A 226 2.60 -1.94 37.22
CA VAL A 226 2.22 -2.76 38.37
C VAL A 226 0.74 -3.12 38.27
N LEU A 227 0.43 -4.40 38.50
CA LEU A 227 -0.92 -4.97 38.46
C LEU A 227 -1.17 -5.84 39.70
N TYR A 228 -2.31 -5.65 40.39
CA TYR A 228 -2.79 -6.49 41.50
C TYR A 228 -4.28 -6.27 41.75
N THR A 229 -4.92 -7.11 42.57
CA THR A 229 -6.31 -6.89 43.01
C THR A 229 -6.35 -6.37 44.45
N ASP A 230 -7.09 -5.30 44.69
CA ASP A 230 -7.40 -4.76 46.02
C ASP A 230 -8.88 -4.37 46.11
N ASN A 231 -9.54 -4.73 47.21
CA ASN A 231 -10.98 -4.45 47.45
C ASN A 231 -11.89 -4.75 46.23
N ASP A 232 -11.70 -5.93 45.63
CA ASP A 232 -12.43 -6.43 44.45
C ASP A 232 -12.28 -5.58 43.17
N LYS A 233 -11.26 -4.71 43.13
CA LYS A 233 -10.86 -3.96 41.94
C LYS A 233 -9.50 -4.39 41.44
N VAL A 234 -9.34 -4.40 40.12
CA VAL A 234 -8.05 -4.58 39.45
C VAL A 234 -7.32 -3.24 39.44
N MET A 235 -6.21 -3.17 40.15
CA MET A 235 -5.37 -1.99 40.28
C MET A 235 -4.36 -1.95 39.13
N LEU A 236 -4.47 -0.97 38.25
CA LEU A 236 -3.59 -0.76 37.12
C LEU A 236 -2.71 0.47 37.38
N LYS A 237 -1.39 0.28 37.46
CA LYS A 237 -0.46 1.38 37.70
C LYS A 237 0.68 1.37 36.69
N GLY A 238 1.10 2.54 36.24
CA GLY A 238 2.23 2.71 35.31
C GLY A 238 2.89 4.07 35.49
N ASN A 239 4.15 4.20 35.10
CA ASN A 239 4.86 5.50 35.14
C ASN A 239 4.30 6.54 34.16
N ASN A 240 3.61 6.08 33.11
CA ASN A 240 2.88 6.91 32.15
C ASN A 240 1.58 6.20 31.72
N ILE A 241 0.79 6.84 30.87
CA ILE A 241 -0.52 6.30 30.45
C ILE A 241 -0.39 5.06 29.57
N ASN A 242 0.62 5.00 28.69
CA ASN A 242 0.91 3.86 27.83
C ASN A 242 1.20 2.61 28.68
N SER A 243 2.01 2.73 29.74
CA SER A 243 2.27 1.65 30.71
C SER A 243 0.99 1.16 31.42
N ILE A 244 0.00 2.03 31.64
CA ILE A 244 -1.30 1.62 32.21
C ILE A 244 -2.10 0.81 31.16
N CYS A 245 -2.08 1.22 29.89
CA CYS A 245 -2.70 0.44 28.81
C CYS A 245 -2.07 -0.95 28.66
N VAL A 246 -0.73 -1.05 28.75
CA VAL A 246 -0.03 -2.34 28.74
C VAL A 246 -0.41 -3.20 29.95
N ALA A 247 -0.55 -2.61 31.14
CA ALA A 247 -1.03 -3.33 32.32
C ALA A 247 -2.44 -3.90 32.14
N LEU A 248 -3.31 -3.13 31.47
CA LEU A 248 -4.67 -3.57 31.12
C LEU A 248 -4.62 -4.74 30.13
N ASN A 249 -3.80 -4.66 29.09
CA ASN A 249 -3.64 -5.77 28.14
C ASN A 249 -3.03 -7.01 28.79
N TYR A 250 -2.06 -6.83 29.69
CA TYR A 250 -1.50 -7.94 30.47
C TYR A 250 -2.60 -8.64 31.30
N TYR A 251 -3.54 -7.88 31.85
CA TYR A 251 -4.70 -8.44 32.54
C TYR A 251 -5.61 -9.23 31.57
N PHE A 252 -5.86 -8.70 30.38
CA PHE A 252 -6.64 -9.38 29.33
C PHE A 252 -6.01 -10.72 28.94
N GLU A 253 -4.72 -10.72 28.60
CA GLU A 253 -4.00 -11.88 28.11
C GLU A 253 -3.78 -12.96 29.19
N HIS A 254 -3.48 -12.56 30.44
CA HIS A 254 -3.06 -13.50 31.48
C HIS A 254 -4.15 -13.88 32.48
N TYR A 255 -5.22 -13.09 32.61
CA TYR A 255 -6.27 -13.33 33.62
C TYR A 255 -7.66 -13.48 33.00
N LEU A 256 -8.01 -12.69 31.98
CA LEU A 256 -9.24 -12.94 31.21
C LEU A 256 -9.05 -14.03 30.15
N GLU A 257 -7.81 -14.41 29.88
CA GLU A 257 -7.43 -15.38 28.84
C GLU A 257 -8.05 -15.04 27.49
N GLN A 258 -7.97 -13.76 27.10
CA GLN A 258 -8.51 -13.24 25.84
C GLN A 258 -7.60 -12.19 25.23
N THR A 259 -7.62 -12.16 23.89
CA THR A 259 -6.82 -11.24 23.08
C THR A 259 -7.72 -10.20 22.42
N PHE A 260 -7.35 -8.92 22.55
CA PHE A 260 -7.93 -7.86 21.74
C PHE A 260 -7.27 -7.88 20.36
N GLU A 261 -7.78 -8.68 19.43
CA GLU A 261 -7.16 -8.83 18.10
C GLU A 261 -7.17 -7.52 17.30
N ARG A 262 -6.06 -7.16 16.65
CA ARG A 262 -5.94 -5.95 15.80
C ARG A 262 -7.13 -5.71 14.88
N PHE A 263 -7.46 -6.71 14.06
CA PHE A 263 -8.57 -6.70 13.11
C PHE A 263 -9.78 -7.54 13.54
N GLY A 264 -9.98 -7.72 14.84
CA GLY A 264 -11.20 -8.32 15.40
C GLY A 264 -12.41 -7.38 15.29
N ASP A 265 -13.61 -7.90 15.54
CA ASP A 265 -14.85 -7.12 15.51
C ASP A 265 -15.60 -7.11 16.85
N SER A 266 -15.03 -7.76 17.85
CA SER A 266 -15.68 -8.05 19.13
C SER A 266 -14.91 -7.42 20.28
N LYS A 267 -15.64 -7.02 21.31
CA LYS A 267 -15.09 -6.72 22.64
C LYS A 267 -14.58 -8.00 23.29
N ILE A 268 -13.66 -7.85 24.24
CA ILE A 268 -13.31 -8.89 25.20
C ILE A 268 -14.56 -9.22 26.01
N LYS A 269 -14.79 -10.50 26.27
CA LYS A 269 -15.88 -11.00 27.09
C LYS A 269 -15.37 -11.26 28.50
N ALA A 270 -16.00 -10.71 29.52
CA ALA A 270 -15.69 -11.06 30.91
C ALA A 270 -16.93 -11.62 31.63
N ILE A 271 -16.69 -12.35 32.71
CA ILE A 271 -17.73 -12.85 33.61
C ILE A 271 -17.39 -12.32 35.01
N LEU A 272 -18.39 -11.76 35.70
CA LEU A 272 -18.23 -11.31 37.08
C LEU A 272 -18.35 -12.48 38.08
N PRO A 273 -17.59 -12.46 39.20
CA PRO A 273 -16.57 -11.48 39.53
C PRO A 273 -15.33 -11.62 38.65
N LEU A 274 -14.67 -10.49 38.35
CA LEU A 274 -13.44 -10.50 37.55
C LEU A 274 -12.34 -11.35 38.22
N PRO A 275 -11.52 -12.08 37.44
CA PRO A 275 -10.39 -12.86 37.97
C PRO A 275 -9.45 -12.00 38.82
N ARG A 276 -9.12 -12.48 40.03
CA ARG A 276 -8.24 -11.78 40.95
C ARG A 276 -6.77 -11.95 40.56
N VAL A 277 -5.98 -10.92 40.84
CA VAL A 277 -4.53 -10.91 40.75
C VAL A 277 -3.97 -10.97 42.17
N ASP A 278 -3.71 -12.19 42.66
CA ASP A 278 -3.36 -12.42 44.08
C ASP A 278 -1.96 -11.90 44.45
N ASN A 279 -1.01 -11.98 43.53
CA ASN A 279 0.35 -11.49 43.71
C ASN A 279 0.57 -10.21 42.92
N LYS A 280 1.23 -9.22 43.53
CA LYS A 280 1.63 -8.00 42.83
C LYS A 280 2.57 -8.35 41.67
N ILE A 281 2.11 -8.10 40.45
CA ILE A 281 2.90 -8.19 39.22
C ILE A 281 3.57 -6.84 38.99
N GLU A 282 4.85 -6.86 38.68
CA GLU A 282 5.64 -5.69 38.33
C GLU A 282 6.52 -6.04 37.13
N LYS A 283 6.45 -5.25 36.05
CA LYS A 283 7.13 -5.51 34.78
C LYS A 283 7.78 -4.23 34.27
N ASN A 284 9.05 -4.33 33.87
CA ASN A 284 9.78 -3.26 33.17
C ASN A 284 9.69 -3.49 31.66
N ILE A 285 9.72 -2.41 30.89
CA ILE A 285 9.70 -2.39 29.42
C ILE A 285 11.03 -1.77 28.97
N ASP A 286 11.95 -2.61 28.51
CA ASP A 286 13.35 -2.25 28.21
C ASP A 286 13.57 -1.83 26.74
N MET A 287 12.53 -1.31 26.09
CA MET A 287 12.55 -0.84 24.70
C MET A 287 12.07 0.59 24.67
N GLU A 288 12.96 1.58 24.52
CA GLU A 288 12.65 3.01 24.56
C GLU A 288 11.66 3.41 23.44
N PHE A 289 11.90 2.92 22.22
CA PHE A 289 11.06 3.20 21.05
C PHE A 289 10.30 1.95 20.61
N ARG A 290 8.98 2.05 20.53
CA ARG A 290 8.07 0.96 20.16
C ARG A 290 7.21 1.48 19.04
N TYR A 291 7.72 1.27 17.82
CA TYR A 291 7.32 1.97 16.61
C TYR A 291 6.34 1.13 15.77
N ASN A 292 5.35 1.78 15.16
CA ASN A 292 4.45 1.14 14.20
C ASN A 292 4.46 1.83 12.82
N TYR A 293 4.37 1.00 11.78
CA TYR A 293 4.11 1.24 10.35
C TYR A 293 5.27 1.49 9.39
N ASN A 294 5.15 0.87 8.22
CA ASN A 294 5.80 1.33 7.00
C ASN A 294 5.01 2.50 6.37
N TYR A 295 5.67 3.35 5.59
CA TYR A 295 5.01 4.33 4.73
C TYR A 295 3.92 3.68 3.87
N VAL A 296 4.26 2.61 3.16
CA VAL A 296 3.34 2.02 2.15
C VAL A 296 2.13 1.30 2.76
N ALA A 297 2.11 1.07 4.09
CA ALA A 297 0.91 0.58 4.77
C ALA A 297 -0.28 1.52 4.62
N TYR A 298 0.00 2.83 4.48
CA TYR A 298 -1.00 3.84 4.18
C TYR A 298 -1.63 3.71 2.80
N GLY A 299 -0.94 3.07 1.85
CA GLY A 299 -1.49 2.80 0.51
C GLY A 299 -2.17 1.43 0.47
N TYR A 300 -1.43 0.38 0.84
CA TYR A 300 -1.95 -0.98 0.70
C TYR A 300 -3.12 -1.29 1.63
N THR A 301 -3.13 -0.71 2.85
CA THR A 301 -4.14 -1.04 3.87
C THR A 301 -5.02 0.14 4.28
N MET A 302 -4.45 1.31 4.59
CA MET A 302 -5.16 2.35 5.36
C MET A 302 -5.70 3.53 4.53
N ALA A 303 -5.52 3.53 3.20
CA ALA A 303 -5.79 4.68 2.35
C ALA A 303 -7.19 5.27 2.55
N TYR A 304 -8.17 4.39 2.82
CA TYR A 304 -9.59 4.73 2.92
C TYR A 304 -10.17 4.52 4.32
N TRP A 305 -9.33 4.36 5.35
CA TRP A 305 -9.82 4.23 6.72
C TRP A 305 -10.49 5.50 7.21
N ASP A 306 -11.60 5.30 7.92
CA ASP A 306 -12.29 6.32 8.71
C ASP A 306 -11.76 6.36 10.15
N PHE A 307 -12.34 7.22 10.99
CA PHE A 307 -11.89 7.31 12.39
C PHE A 307 -12.25 6.05 13.21
N LYS A 308 -13.24 5.24 12.82
CA LYS A 308 -13.59 4.02 13.56
C LYS A 308 -12.52 2.94 13.36
N ASP A 309 -12.04 2.79 12.13
CA ASP A 309 -10.90 1.90 11.82
C ASP A 309 -9.64 2.37 12.59
N TRP A 310 -9.34 3.69 12.56
CA TRP A 310 -8.23 4.27 13.31
C TRP A 310 -8.38 4.19 14.84
N GLU A 311 -9.57 4.43 15.39
CA GLU A 311 -9.83 4.35 16.83
C GLU A 311 -9.52 2.94 17.35
N ARG A 312 -9.96 1.91 16.62
CA ARG A 312 -9.64 0.52 16.96
C ARG A 312 -8.15 0.26 16.89
N GLU A 313 -7.50 0.68 15.81
CA GLU A 313 -6.07 0.46 15.62
C GLU A 313 -5.24 1.16 16.71
N ILE A 314 -5.63 2.38 17.11
CA ILE A 314 -4.95 3.10 18.19
C ILE A 314 -5.22 2.45 19.56
N ASP A 315 -6.43 1.95 19.82
CA ASP A 315 -6.72 1.15 21.01
C ASP A 315 -5.81 -0.10 21.05
N TRP A 316 -5.69 -0.84 19.93
CA TRP A 316 -4.78 -1.99 19.81
C TRP A 316 -3.31 -1.58 20.01
N MET A 317 -2.86 -0.48 19.41
CA MET A 317 -1.49 0.02 19.60
C MET A 317 -1.20 0.32 21.07
N SER A 318 -2.14 0.98 21.76
CA SER A 318 -1.98 1.38 23.16
C SER A 318 -1.89 0.17 24.09
N LEU A 319 -2.73 -0.84 23.88
CA LEU A 319 -2.74 -2.09 24.64
C LEU A 319 -1.44 -2.88 24.45
N ASN A 320 -0.86 -2.81 23.26
CA ASN A 320 0.34 -3.55 22.89
C ASN A 320 1.66 -2.78 23.13
N GLY A 321 1.59 -1.60 23.73
CA GLY A 321 2.77 -0.85 24.18
C GLY A 321 3.52 -0.09 23.09
N PHE A 322 2.96 0.04 21.88
CA PHE A 322 3.47 1.01 20.92
C PHE A 322 3.37 2.41 21.54
N ASN A 323 4.43 3.20 21.44
CA ASN A 323 4.51 4.56 21.98
C ASN A 323 4.85 5.60 20.91
N MET A 324 5.00 5.17 19.67
CA MET A 324 5.16 6.06 18.53
C MET A 324 4.68 5.35 17.27
N ALA A 325 4.11 6.11 16.32
CA ALA A 325 3.68 5.56 15.05
C ALA A 325 3.76 6.62 13.95
N LEU A 326 4.12 6.19 12.73
CA LEU A 326 4.02 7.03 11.55
C LEU A 326 2.58 7.52 11.39
N ASN A 327 2.38 8.82 11.14
CA ASN A 327 1.09 9.42 10.82
C ASN A 327 1.20 10.18 9.48
N LEU A 328 0.69 9.59 8.40
CA LEU A 328 0.66 10.24 7.07
C LEU A 328 -0.69 10.86 6.71
N VAL A 329 -1.73 10.68 7.54
CA VAL A 329 -3.07 11.17 7.21
C VAL A 329 -3.12 12.70 7.20
N GLY A 330 -3.61 13.29 6.11
CA GLY A 330 -3.81 14.74 6.00
C GLY A 330 -2.54 15.51 5.62
N TYR A 331 -1.46 14.83 5.24
CA TYR A 331 -0.23 15.49 4.80
C TYR A 331 -0.35 16.27 3.50
N GLU A 332 -1.25 15.84 2.62
CA GLU A 332 -1.66 16.56 1.43
C GLU A 332 -2.18 17.97 1.77
N GLU A 333 -2.86 18.17 2.90
CA GLU A 333 -3.31 19.49 3.35
C GLU A 333 -2.14 20.36 3.82
N VAL A 334 -1.11 19.78 4.44
CA VAL A 334 0.14 20.50 4.73
C VAL A 334 0.81 20.95 3.43
N VAL A 335 0.87 20.08 2.42
CA VAL A 335 1.43 20.41 1.10
C VAL A 335 0.60 21.51 0.44
N ARG A 336 -0.74 21.44 0.47
CA ARG A 336 -1.61 22.47 -0.09
C ARG A 336 -1.36 23.83 0.55
N ARG A 337 -1.38 23.91 1.89
CA ARG A 337 -1.10 25.15 2.63
C ARG A 337 0.30 25.67 2.37
N PHE A 338 1.29 24.79 2.27
CA PHE A 338 2.68 25.16 2.02
C PHE A 338 2.85 25.75 0.62
N LEU A 339 2.41 25.05 -0.43
CA LEU A 339 2.58 25.50 -1.81
C LEU A 339 1.73 26.75 -2.13
N SER A 340 0.58 26.92 -1.48
CA SER A 340 -0.24 28.14 -1.61
C SER A 340 0.54 29.41 -1.23
N GLU A 341 1.44 29.34 -0.24
CA GLU A 341 2.30 30.49 0.15
C GLU A 341 3.33 30.86 -0.93
N PHE A 342 3.55 29.98 -1.91
CA PHE A 342 4.41 30.22 -3.08
C PHE A 342 3.61 30.44 -4.36
N GLY A 343 2.32 30.76 -4.23
CA GLY A 343 1.45 31.18 -5.33
C GLY A 343 0.90 30.04 -6.19
N PHE A 344 0.99 28.79 -5.74
CA PHE A 344 0.34 27.67 -6.43
C PHE A 344 -1.18 27.75 -6.22
N SER A 345 -1.92 27.65 -7.31
CA SER A 345 -3.38 27.48 -7.33
C SER A 345 -3.76 26.09 -6.82
N PHE A 346 -5.00 25.93 -6.37
CA PHE A 346 -5.50 24.61 -5.99
C PHE A 346 -5.39 23.60 -7.14
N SER A 347 -5.71 24.01 -8.39
CA SER A 347 -5.54 23.15 -9.56
C SER A 347 -4.10 22.70 -9.80
N GLU A 348 -3.11 23.57 -9.60
CA GLU A 348 -1.69 23.17 -9.74
C GLU A 348 -1.27 22.20 -8.63
N ILE A 349 -1.82 22.35 -7.42
CA ILE A 349 -1.52 21.47 -6.28
C ILE A 349 -2.08 20.07 -6.50
N VAL A 350 -3.35 19.94 -6.90
CA VAL A 350 -3.96 18.62 -7.11
C VAL A 350 -3.40 17.89 -8.33
N ASN A 351 -2.88 18.62 -9.32
CA ASN A 351 -2.13 18.04 -10.43
C ASN A 351 -0.71 17.59 -10.04
N TYR A 352 -0.15 18.13 -8.96
CA TYR A 352 1.14 17.69 -8.41
C TYR A 352 0.99 16.47 -7.49
N LEU A 353 -0.05 16.45 -6.67
CA LEU A 353 -0.33 15.34 -5.75
C LEU A 353 -0.75 14.08 -6.51
N THR A 354 -0.48 12.91 -5.92
CA THR A 354 -1.06 11.64 -6.34
C THR A 354 -2.41 11.40 -5.67
N SER A 355 -3.17 10.44 -6.19
CA SER A 355 -4.39 9.98 -5.54
C SER A 355 -4.09 9.33 -4.18
N PRO A 356 -5.10 9.20 -3.29
CA PRO A 356 -4.88 8.86 -1.89
C PRO A 356 -4.06 7.60 -1.65
N ILE A 357 -4.30 6.56 -2.46
CA ILE A 357 -3.63 5.28 -2.29
C ILE A 357 -2.14 5.37 -2.62
N TYR A 358 -1.73 6.32 -3.47
CA TYR A 358 -0.37 6.50 -3.95
C TYR A 358 0.45 7.56 -3.20
N LEU A 359 -0.18 8.34 -2.30
CA LEU A 359 0.49 9.38 -1.50
C LEU A 359 1.74 8.90 -0.76
N PRO A 360 1.81 7.68 -0.20
CA PRO A 360 3.00 7.23 0.52
C PRO A 360 4.27 7.22 -0.34
N TRP A 361 4.18 6.76 -1.59
CA TRP A 361 5.33 6.78 -2.52
C TRP A 361 5.70 8.19 -2.94
N GLN A 362 4.76 9.14 -2.97
CA GLN A 362 5.10 10.55 -3.19
C GLN A 362 5.87 11.13 -2.00
N PHE A 363 5.44 10.83 -0.76
CA PHE A 363 6.13 11.32 0.44
C PHE A 363 7.48 10.63 0.69
N MET A 364 7.70 9.44 0.13
CA MET A 364 9.02 8.82 0.03
C MET A 364 9.86 9.35 -1.16
N GLY A 365 9.27 10.14 -2.05
CA GLY A 365 9.96 10.78 -3.17
C GLY A 365 10.07 9.96 -4.46
N ASN A 366 9.27 8.91 -4.60
CA ASN A 366 9.33 7.99 -5.73
C ASN A 366 8.51 8.50 -6.91
N ILE A 367 7.29 8.98 -6.66
CA ILE A 367 6.30 9.30 -7.70
C ILE A 367 5.58 10.62 -7.42
N SER A 368 4.95 11.19 -8.44
CA SER A 368 4.06 12.36 -8.32
C SER A 368 3.03 12.35 -9.45
N SER A 369 1.91 13.05 -9.26
CA SER A 369 0.94 13.37 -10.31
C SER A 369 0.23 12.17 -10.98
N ILE A 370 -0.05 11.09 -10.25
CA ILE A 370 -0.74 9.91 -10.78
C ILE A 370 -2.04 9.57 -10.02
N GLY A 371 -2.97 8.89 -10.69
CA GLY A 371 -4.15 8.28 -10.08
C GLY A 371 -5.38 9.19 -9.94
N GLY A 372 -5.33 10.40 -10.49
CA GLY A 372 -6.44 11.37 -10.46
C GLY A 372 -6.33 12.46 -9.39
N GLU A 373 -7.04 13.56 -9.62
CA GLU A 373 -7.06 14.76 -8.77
C GLU A 373 -7.80 14.53 -7.45
N LEU A 374 -7.29 15.11 -6.35
CA LEU A 374 -7.99 15.19 -5.07
C LEU A 374 -9.05 16.29 -5.08
N THR A 375 -10.16 16.10 -4.36
CA THR A 375 -11.26 17.09 -4.28
C THR A 375 -11.11 18.04 -3.09
N PRO A 376 -11.70 19.25 -3.09
CA PRO A 376 -11.71 20.15 -1.93
C PRO A 376 -12.21 19.47 -0.65
N LYS A 377 -13.27 18.64 -0.75
CA LYS A 377 -13.83 17.87 0.36
C LYS A 377 -12.83 16.88 0.95
N TRP A 378 -12.03 16.21 0.11
CA TRP A 378 -10.97 15.31 0.59
C TRP A 378 -10.00 16.03 1.54
N PHE A 379 -9.52 17.23 1.21
CA PHE A 379 -8.62 18.00 2.08
C PHE A 379 -9.25 18.31 3.44
N GLU A 380 -10.54 18.69 3.48
CA GLU A 380 -11.25 18.94 4.73
C GLU A 380 -11.39 17.68 5.59
N ASP A 381 -11.85 16.58 4.98
CA ASP A 381 -12.09 15.32 5.68
C ASP A 381 -10.79 14.74 6.25
N ARG A 382 -9.70 14.78 5.48
CA ARG A 382 -8.39 14.28 5.94
C ARG A 382 -7.74 15.20 6.96
N ALA A 383 -7.96 16.52 6.88
CA ALA A 383 -7.53 17.45 7.93
C ALA A 383 -8.26 17.22 9.25
N LYS A 384 -9.57 16.94 9.21
CA LYS A 384 -10.34 16.58 10.41
C LYS A 384 -9.91 15.23 10.97
N LEU A 385 -9.84 14.20 10.12
CA LEU A 385 -9.45 12.85 10.53
C LEU A 385 -8.06 12.83 11.15
N SER A 386 -7.10 13.56 10.60
CA SER A 386 -5.73 13.62 11.14
C SER A 386 -5.67 14.24 12.53
N ILE A 387 -6.50 15.26 12.81
CA ILE A 387 -6.66 15.83 14.16
C ILE A 387 -7.26 14.81 15.12
N ASP A 388 -8.27 14.05 14.70
CA ASP A 388 -8.91 13.02 15.54
C ASP A 388 -7.92 11.88 15.86
N ILE A 389 -7.19 11.38 14.86
CA ILE A 389 -6.10 10.39 15.02
C ILE A 389 -5.05 10.91 16.00
N GLN A 390 -4.53 12.11 15.75
CA GLN A 390 -3.46 12.69 16.56
C GLN A 390 -3.90 12.94 18.01
N THR A 391 -5.13 13.42 18.20
CA THR A 391 -5.70 13.60 19.54
C THR A 391 -5.71 12.28 20.28
N ARG A 392 -6.20 11.21 19.65
CA ARG A 392 -6.28 9.89 20.29
C ARG A 392 -4.91 9.27 20.55
N MET A 393 -3.94 9.44 19.64
CA MET A 393 -2.56 8.98 19.86
C MET A 393 -1.95 9.66 21.09
N ILE A 394 -2.03 10.99 21.18
CA ILE A 394 -1.48 11.76 22.30
C ILE A 394 -2.18 11.41 23.62
N GLU A 395 -3.50 11.21 23.60
CA GLU A 395 -4.26 10.74 24.78
C GLU A 395 -3.66 9.47 25.38
N PHE A 396 -3.20 8.53 24.55
CA PHE A 396 -2.57 7.28 24.97
C PHE A 396 -1.05 7.31 25.12
N GLY A 397 -0.43 8.49 25.02
CA GLY A 397 1.03 8.61 25.07
C GLY A 397 1.73 7.94 23.88
N ILE A 398 1.07 7.91 22.73
CA ILE A 398 1.65 7.49 21.45
C ILE A 398 2.05 8.76 20.70
N GLU A 399 3.34 8.92 20.45
CA GLU A 399 3.89 10.08 19.76
C GLU A 399 3.71 9.94 18.24
N PRO A 400 2.97 10.85 17.57
CA PRO A 400 2.84 10.83 16.13
C PRO A 400 4.16 11.20 15.47
N ILE A 401 4.54 10.45 14.44
CA ILE A 401 5.72 10.69 13.64
C ILE A 401 5.28 11.33 12.33
N HIS A 402 5.83 12.51 12.06
CA HIS A 402 5.37 13.43 11.04
C HIS A 402 6.37 13.49 9.87
N GLN A 403 5.93 13.75 8.64
CA GLN A 403 6.82 13.92 7.49
C GLN A 403 7.83 15.06 7.73
N MET A 404 9.11 14.77 7.48
CA MET A 404 10.19 15.73 7.53
C MET A 404 10.27 16.55 6.24
N PHE A 405 10.68 17.81 6.34
CA PHE A 405 11.06 18.59 5.18
C PHE A 405 12.36 18.06 4.55
N ILE A 406 12.24 17.34 3.44
CA ILE A 406 13.37 16.78 2.67
C ILE A 406 13.57 17.46 1.30
N GLY A 407 12.87 18.59 1.10
CA GLY A 407 13.07 19.52 0.00
C GLY A 407 12.31 19.21 -1.29
N TYR A 408 11.22 18.44 -1.24
CA TYR A 408 10.33 18.31 -2.41
C TYR A 408 9.57 19.60 -2.67
N PHE A 409 9.59 20.06 -3.91
CA PHE A 409 8.93 21.29 -4.35
C PHE A 409 8.72 21.25 -5.88
N PRO A 410 7.47 21.28 -6.39
CA PRO A 410 7.21 21.26 -7.82
C PRO A 410 7.70 22.54 -8.51
N TYR A 411 8.05 22.44 -9.80
CA TYR A 411 8.36 23.63 -10.60
C TYR A 411 7.12 24.51 -10.78
N LYS A 412 7.29 25.83 -10.63
CA LYS A 412 6.33 26.84 -11.06
C LYS A 412 7.06 28.07 -11.57
N GLU A 413 6.67 28.55 -12.74
CA GLU A 413 7.19 29.77 -13.31
C GLU A 413 6.88 30.97 -12.40
N ASN A 414 7.85 31.86 -12.20
CA ASN A 414 7.72 33.04 -11.34
C ASN A 414 7.45 32.75 -9.84
N SER A 415 7.63 31.50 -9.38
CA SER A 415 7.60 31.17 -7.93
C SER A 415 8.77 31.79 -7.16
N GLY A 416 9.84 32.19 -7.85
CA GLY A 416 11.09 32.66 -7.23
C GLY A 416 11.94 31.54 -6.63
N VAL A 417 11.56 30.27 -6.85
CA VAL A 417 12.22 29.09 -6.30
C VAL A 417 12.90 28.30 -7.41
N ASN A 418 14.19 27.99 -7.22
CA ASN A 418 14.95 27.13 -8.11
C ASN A 418 14.71 25.66 -7.77
N VAL A 419 14.39 24.83 -8.76
CA VAL A 419 14.19 23.40 -8.57
C VAL A 419 15.05 22.57 -9.50
N ILE A 420 15.43 21.39 -9.03
CA ILE A 420 16.09 20.33 -9.76
C ILE A 420 15.04 19.28 -10.11
N ARG A 421 15.03 18.86 -11.38
CA ARG A 421 14.07 17.88 -11.88
C ARG A 421 14.18 16.56 -11.10
N GLY A 422 13.03 16.03 -10.69
CA GLY A 422 12.93 14.75 -10.01
C GLY A 422 13.43 13.57 -10.86
N SER A 423 13.89 12.51 -10.18
CA SER A 423 14.24 11.23 -10.81
C SER A 423 13.00 10.44 -11.24
N TYR A 424 13.21 9.27 -11.84
CA TYR A 424 12.15 8.33 -12.17
C TYR A 424 12.24 7.09 -11.28
N TRP A 425 11.10 6.64 -10.76
CA TRP A 425 10.93 5.35 -10.09
C TRP A 425 9.83 4.59 -10.83
N SER A 426 10.13 3.36 -11.23
CA SER A 426 9.25 2.52 -12.04
C SER A 426 8.56 3.23 -13.21
N LYS A 427 9.32 3.99 -14.00
CA LYS A 427 8.87 4.80 -15.15
C LYS A 427 8.00 6.01 -14.81
N ILE A 428 7.67 6.22 -13.54
CA ILE A 428 6.92 7.39 -13.08
C ILE A 428 7.90 8.46 -12.61
N LYS A 429 7.61 9.72 -12.93
CA LYS A 429 8.42 10.85 -12.48
C LYS A 429 8.15 11.08 -10.98
N GLY A 430 9.21 11.12 -10.19
CA GLY A 430 9.17 11.56 -8.81
C GLY A 430 9.06 13.09 -8.68
N PRO A 431 8.79 13.60 -7.47
CA PRO A 431 8.69 15.02 -7.22
C PRO A 431 10.00 15.75 -7.54
N ASP A 432 9.88 16.96 -8.09
CA ASP A 432 11.01 17.88 -8.22
C ASP A 432 11.53 18.28 -6.83
N ARG A 433 12.80 18.69 -6.75
CA ARG A 433 13.48 19.04 -5.49
C ARG A 433 13.94 20.48 -5.53
N LEU A 434 13.95 21.14 -4.38
CA LEU A 434 14.61 22.43 -4.21
C LEU A 434 16.09 22.33 -4.54
N ASP A 435 16.62 23.33 -5.23
CA ASP A 435 18.04 23.54 -5.28
C ASP A 435 18.52 24.15 -3.94
N PHE A 436 19.05 23.30 -3.04
CA PHE A 436 19.54 23.73 -1.72
C PHE A 436 20.67 24.75 -1.74
N ASN A 437 21.34 24.97 -2.88
CA ASN A 437 22.43 25.93 -3.03
C ASN A 437 21.98 27.28 -3.58
N ASN A 438 20.82 27.33 -4.25
CA ASN A 438 20.33 28.51 -4.97
C ASN A 438 18.96 28.99 -4.45
N ASN A 439 18.60 28.67 -3.22
CA ASN A 439 17.38 29.12 -2.55
C ASN A 439 17.62 29.49 -1.10
N ASP A 440 16.72 30.30 -0.53
CA ASP A 440 16.60 30.53 0.91
C ASP A 440 15.84 29.34 1.54
N VAL A 441 16.53 28.21 1.71
CA VAL A 441 15.92 26.98 2.22
C VAL A 441 15.54 27.07 3.69
N GLU A 442 16.20 27.94 4.45
CA GLU A 442 15.84 28.29 5.82
C GLU A 442 14.45 28.93 5.85
N PHE A 443 14.19 29.94 5.01
CA PHE A 443 12.85 30.52 4.87
C PHE A 443 11.83 29.49 4.39
N ILE A 444 12.12 28.76 3.30
CA ILE A 444 11.17 27.80 2.71
C ILE A 444 10.80 26.70 3.70
N SER A 445 11.79 26.11 4.39
CA SER A 445 11.53 25.09 5.42
C SER A 445 10.74 25.64 6.59
N SER A 446 10.95 26.92 6.98
CA SER A 446 10.17 27.56 8.03
C SER A 446 8.70 27.71 7.69
N VAL A 447 8.37 27.98 6.41
CA VAL A 447 6.99 28.00 5.93
C VAL A 447 6.40 26.61 6.00
N TYR A 448 7.12 25.58 5.52
CA TYR A 448 6.66 24.19 5.58
C TYR A 448 6.32 23.75 7.01
N TYR A 449 7.27 23.89 7.94
CA TYR A 449 7.06 23.47 9.33
C TYR A 449 6.01 24.32 10.04
N LYS A 450 5.87 25.61 9.69
CA LYS A 450 4.76 26.43 10.20
C LYS A 450 3.41 25.87 9.76
N LYS A 451 3.22 25.54 8.48
CA LYS A 451 1.95 24.98 7.98
C LYS A 451 1.66 23.59 8.54
N GLN A 452 2.70 22.78 8.73
CA GLN A 452 2.58 21.50 9.41
C GLN A 452 2.11 21.66 10.85
N LYS A 453 2.73 22.56 11.64
CA LYS A 453 2.33 22.85 13.02
C LYS A 453 0.94 23.47 13.15
N GLU A 454 0.50 24.25 12.16
CA GLU A 454 -0.87 24.77 12.16
C GLU A 454 -1.90 23.63 12.11
N LEU A 455 -1.63 22.56 11.33
CA LEU A 455 -2.52 21.42 11.24
C LEU A 455 -2.35 20.44 12.40
N PHE A 456 -1.11 20.08 12.75
CA PHE A 456 -0.79 18.99 13.69
C PHE A 456 -0.30 19.45 15.07
N GLY A 457 -0.04 20.73 15.30
CA GLY A 457 0.61 21.20 16.53
C GLY A 457 2.10 20.84 16.60
N GLU A 458 2.65 20.88 17.81
CA GLU A 458 4.07 20.57 18.04
C GLU A 458 4.34 19.07 17.97
N SER A 459 5.54 18.69 17.52
CA SER A 459 5.92 17.29 17.34
C SER A 459 7.41 17.10 17.57
N LYS A 460 7.78 15.92 18.06
CA LYS A 460 9.17 15.58 18.39
C LYS A 460 9.83 14.69 17.33
N TYR A 461 9.06 13.84 16.66
CA TYR A 461 9.58 12.81 15.75
C TYR A 461 9.18 13.08 14.32
N PHE A 462 10.15 13.01 13.41
CA PHE A 462 9.95 13.31 12.00
C PHE A 462 10.61 12.26 11.12
N ALA A 463 9.89 11.70 10.16
CA ALA A 463 10.39 10.71 9.22
C ALA A 463 10.57 11.30 7.82
N GLY A 464 11.66 10.95 7.14
CA GLY A 464 11.88 11.36 5.75
C GLY A 464 13.19 10.81 5.19
N ASP A 465 13.17 10.45 3.91
CA ASP A 465 14.29 9.76 3.25
C ASP A 465 14.78 10.56 2.06
N LEU A 466 16.06 10.96 2.06
CA LEU A 466 16.60 11.82 1.01
C LEU A 466 16.70 11.12 -0.35
N PHE A 467 16.92 9.80 -0.37
CA PHE A 467 17.24 9.03 -1.57
C PHE A 467 16.55 7.65 -1.58
N HIS A 468 15.30 7.57 -1.11
CA HIS A 468 14.56 6.31 -1.02
C HIS A 468 14.48 5.60 -2.38
N GLU A 469 14.96 4.36 -2.46
CA GLU A 469 15.01 3.53 -3.68
C GLU A 469 15.56 4.22 -4.95
N GLY A 470 16.38 5.24 -4.75
CA GLY A 470 16.98 6.03 -5.81
C GLY A 470 18.44 6.33 -5.51
N ASN A 471 19.14 6.82 -6.53
CA ASN A 471 20.50 7.33 -6.35
C ASN A 471 20.47 8.83 -6.09
N ASN A 472 21.53 9.35 -5.46
CA ASN A 472 21.77 10.80 -5.42
C ASN A 472 22.19 11.30 -6.81
N LEU A 473 21.19 11.54 -7.67
CA LEU A 473 21.37 12.05 -9.03
C LEU A 473 21.47 13.57 -9.09
N TYR A 474 21.35 14.24 -7.94
CA TYR A 474 21.25 15.69 -7.81
C TYR A 474 22.62 16.37 -7.63
N GLY A 475 23.69 15.59 -7.49
CA GLY A 475 25.06 16.11 -7.37
C GLY A 475 25.39 16.73 -6.00
N TYR A 476 24.54 16.53 -4.99
CA TYR A 476 24.82 16.95 -3.63
C TYR A 476 25.91 16.10 -2.98
N ASP A 477 26.70 16.69 -2.09
CA ASP A 477 27.44 15.93 -1.11
C ASP A 477 26.45 15.36 -0.06
N PRO A 478 26.36 14.03 0.12
CA PRO A 478 25.39 13.43 1.04
C PRO A 478 25.58 13.84 2.50
N VAL A 479 26.81 14.09 2.94
CA VAL A 479 27.13 14.49 4.32
C VAL A 479 26.62 15.90 4.57
N GLU A 480 26.96 16.83 3.67
CA GLU A 480 26.53 18.23 3.76
C GLU A 480 25.01 18.37 3.71
N LEU A 481 24.34 17.67 2.78
CA LEU A 481 22.89 17.72 2.65
C LEU A 481 22.20 17.18 3.91
N SER A 482 22.64 16.03 4.43
CA SER A 482 22.01 15.40 5.60
C SER A 482 22.17 16.26 6.85
N ASN A 483 23.35 16.84 7.07
CA ASN A 483 23.58 17.79 8.17
C ASN A 483 22.74 19.06 8.01
N LYS A 484 22.59 19.57 6.78
CA LYS A 484 21.76 20.74 6.50
C LYS A 484 20.29 20.47 6.80
N VAL A 485 19.73 19.35 6.33
CA VAL A 485 18.33 18.98 6.57
C VAL A 485 18.07 18.71 8.05
N LEU A 486 18.98 18.06 8.77
CA LEU A 486 18.88 17.89 10.23
C LEU A 486 18.87 19.24 10.96
N LYS A 487 19.74 20.17 10.55
CA LYS A 487 19.77 21.53 11.11
C LYS A 487 18.45 22.27 10.87
N LEU A 488 17.89 22.21 9.66
CA LEU A 488 16.59 22.82 9.36
C LEU A 488 15.48 22.24 10.24
N LEU A 489 15.51 20.93 10.53
CA LEU A 489 14.55 20.32 11.44
C LEU A 489 14.67 20.91 12.86
N ILE A 490 15.89 20.95 13.41
CA ILE A 490 16.17 21.45 14.77
C ILE A 490 15.83 22.94 14.90
N ASP A 491 16.26 23.76 13.95
CA ASP A 491 16.03 25.21 13.97
C ASP A 491 14.52 25.53 13.96
N ASN A 492 13.70 24.70 13.30
CA ASN A 492 12.26 24.89 13.21
C ASN A 492 11.47 24.23 14.34
N ASN A 493 11.90 23.11 14.92
CA ASN A 493 11.10 22.29 15.83
C ASN A 493 11.71 22.12 17.24
N GLY A 494 12.95 22.57 17.43
CA GLY A 494 13.66 22.56 18.71
C GLY A 494 14.71 21.46 18.83
N GLU A 495 15.60 21.63 19.81
CA GLU A 495 16.80 20.80 20.06
C GLU A 495 16.53 19.32 20.31
N ASN A 496 15.30 18.96 20.71
CA ASN A 496 14.92 17.58 21.01
C ASN A 496 14.28 16.85 19.81
N SER A 497 14.23 17.49 18.64
CA SER A 497 13.64 16.89 17.44
C SER A 497 14.46 15.71 16.94
N ILE A 498 13.80 14.63 16.54
CA ILE A 498 14.44 13.39 16.08
C ILE A 498 14.06 13.13 14.63
N TRP A 499 15.08 12.99 13.78
CA TRP A 499 14.95 12.51 12.41
C TRP A 499 15.01 10.98 12.37
N ILE A 500 13.95 10.37 11.88
CA ILE A 500 13.81 8.94 11.62
C ILE A 500 14.13 8.65 10.15
N ILE A 501 15.10 7.77 9.91
CA ILE A 501 15.61 7.44 8.57
C ILE A 501 15.35 5.96 8.30
N GLN A 502 14.73 5.63 7.15
CA GLN A 502 14.52 4.24 6.76
C GLN A 502 15.82 3.62 6.24
N SER A 503 16.23 2.52 6.86
CA SER A 503 17.25 1.63 6.33
C SER A 503 16.62 0.65 5.35
N TRP A 504 16.54 1.06 4.08
CA TRP A 504 16.06 0.24 2.96
C TRP A 504 16.91 0.41 1.70
N SER A 505 17.13 -0.68 0.96
CA SER A 505 17.92 -0.68 -0.28
C SER A 505 19.28 0.05 -0.11
N HIS A 506 19.49 1.16 -0.80
CA HIS A 506 20.71 1.96 -0.77
C HIS A 506 20.74 3.08 0.30
N SER A 507 19.67 3.21 1.10
CA SER A 507 19.52 4.25 2.12
C SER A 507 19.49 3.66 3.54
N PRO A 508 20.02 4.37 4.56
CA PRO A 508 21.04 5.40 4.40
C PRO A 508 22.37 4.77 3.95
N SER A 509 23.17 5.51 3.18
CA SER A 509 24.59 5.15 2.99
C SER A 509 25.41 5.52 4.23
N SER A 510 26.67 5.07 4.34
CA SER A 510 27.54 5.51 5.43
C SER A 510 27.74 7.02 5.43
N GLU A 511 27.90 7.61 4.25
CA GLU A 511 28.08 9.06 4.07
C GLU A 511 26.84 9.86 4.48
N THR A 512 25.64 9.32 4.23
CA THR A 512 24.38 10.02 4.54
C THR A 512 24.18 10.20 6.05
N ILE A 513 24.71 9.28 6.87
CA ILE A 513 24.62 9.35 8.33
C ILE A 513 25.91 9.82 8.99
N GLU A 514 26.95 10.11 8.20
CA GLU A 514 28.25 10.53 8.72
C GLU A 514 28.11 11.86 9.46
N ASN A 515 28.65 11.91 10.69
CA ASN A 515 28.64 13.08 11.58
C ASN A 515 27.26 13.61 12.01
N LEU A 516 26.16 12.90 11.74
CA LEU A 516 24.86 13.30 12.29
C LEU A 516 24.85 13.20 13.82
N ASN A 517 24.16 14.15 14.48
CA ASN A 517 24.03 14.09 15.94
C ASN A 517 23.15 12.91 16.34
N ARG A 518 23.75 11.89 16.99
CA ARG A 518 23.03 10.67 17.39
C ARG A 518 21.78 10.93 18.24
N ASN A 519 21.75 12.02 19.03
CA ASN A 519 20.60 12.32 19.90
C ASN A 519 19.40 12.84 19.10
N ASN A 520 19.62 13.27 17.85
CA ASN A 520 18.62 13.76 16.93
C ASN A 520 18.38 12.81 15.74
N THR A 521 18.99 11.62 15.75
CA THR A 521 18.90 10.66 14.64
C THR A 521 18.48 9.29 15.17
N LEU A 522 17.50 8.68 14.50
CA LEU A 522 17.03 7.33 14.77
C LEU A 522 16.92 6.55 13.45
N ILE A 523 17.67 5.47 13.30
CA ILE A 523 17.59 4.65 12.09
C ILE A 523 16.56 3.54 12.29
N LEU A 524 15.56 3.50 11.41
CA LEU A 524 14.58 2.42 11.34
C LEU A 524 15.11 1.31 10.44
N ASP A 525 15.63 0.23 11.03
CA ASP A 525 16.12 -0.93 10.28
C ASP A 525 14.98 -1.82 9.81
N LEU A 526 14.32 -1.43 8.71
CA LEU A 526 13.03 -1.98 8.28
C LEU A 526 12.96 -3.52 8.29
N HIS A 527 14.02 -4.20 7.85
CA HIS A 527 14.04 -5.65 7.64
C HIS A 527 15.10 -6.38 8.49
N SER A 528 15.31 -5.93 9.73
CA SER A 528 16.37 -6.43 10.63
C SER A 528 16.36 -7.94 10.83
N GLN A 529 15.19 -8.58 10.75
CA GLN A 529 15.05 -10.00 11.03
C GLN A 529 15.63 -10.92 9.95
N LEU A 530 15.81 -10.46 8.70
CA LEU A 530 16.46 -11.24 7.64
C LEU A 530 17.69 -10.55 7.04
N ASN A 531 17.60 -9.24 6.87
CA ASN A 531 18.68 -8.40 6.37
C ASN A 531 19.33 -7.64 7.54
N THR A 532 20.28 -8.30 8.21
CA THR A 532 20.94 -7.81 9.44
C THR A 532 21.94 -6.68 9.17
N ARG A 533 21.45 -5.57 8.62
CA ARG A 533 22.30 -4.47 8.13
C ARG A 533 23.08 -3.78 9.26
N TRP A 534 22.51 -3.76 10.47
CA TRP A 534 23.19 -3.27 11.68
C TRP A 534 24.54 -3.95 11.95
N LYS A 535 24.78 -5.18 11.45
CA LYS A 535 26.09 -5.86 11.54
C LYS A 535 27.14 -5.33 10.57
N GLY A 536 26.82 -4.31 9.77
CA GLY A 536 27.72 -3.64 8.84
C GLY A 536 27.77 -4.23 7.43
N ILE A 537 26.89 -5.18 7.09
CA ILE A 537 26.76 -5.75 5.73
C ILE A 537 25.27 -5.99 5.41
N SER A 538 24.83 -5.50 4.26
CA SER A 538 23.53 -5.81 3.67
C SER A 538 23.63 -7.08 2.83
N LYS A 539 22.75 -8.06 3.09
CA LYS A 539 22.64 -9.28 2.26
C LYS A 539 21.95 -9.02 0.91
N PHE A 540 21.21 -7.92 0.80
CA PHE A 540 20.42 -7.56 -0.38
C PHE A 540 21.28 -7.01 -1.53
N ASN A 541 22.20 -6.10 -1.21
CA ASN A 541 22.98 -5.37 -2.22
C ASN A 541 24.49 -5.33 -1.93
N ASN A 542 24.98 -6.16 -1.00
CA ASN A 542 26.38 -6.22 -0.56
C ASN A 542 26.94 -4.88 -0.06
N MET A 543 26.08 -3.91 0.27
CA MET A 543 26.53 -2.67 0.88
C MET A 543 27.13 -2.95 2.24
N SER A 544 28.21 -2.25 2.54
CA SER A 544 28.84 -2.28 3.85
C SER A 544 28.88 -0.89 4.47
N TRP A 545 28.76 -0.85 5.78
CA TRP A 545 29.05 0.35 6.57
C TRP A 545 30.49 0.24 7.07
N LYS A 546 31.18 1.39 7.14
CA LYS A 546 32.56 1.42 7.65
C LYS A 546 32.64 0.88 9.09
N ASP A 547 31.67 1.27 9.93
CA ASP A 547 31.50 0.81 11.31
C ASP A 547 30.20 -0.02 11.47
N ARG A 548 30.20 -0.99 12.41
CA ARG A 548 28.99 -1.74 12.79
C ARG A 548 28.07 -0.89 13.68
N GLU A 549 26.78 -1.22 13.72
CA GLU A 549 25.74 -0.50 14.47
C GLU A 549 25.52 0.93 13.97
N PHE A 550 25.47 1.04 12.64
CA PHE A 550 25.18 2.22 11.83
C PHE A 550 25.81 3.52 12.34
N ASP A 551 27.15 3.51 12.35
CA ASP A 551 28.02 4.65 12.66
C ASP A 551 27.70 5.33 13.99
N ARG A 552 27.35 4.51 15.01
CA ARG A 552 27.02 4.94 16.39
C ARG A 552 25.73 5.77 16.50
N SER A 553 24.86 5.65 15.51
CA SER A 553 23.51 6.23 15.54
C SER A 553 22.57 5.33 16.33
N ASN A 554 21.59 5.92 17.02
CA ASN A 554 20.51 5.15 17.60
C ASN A 554 19.71 4.46 16.49
N TRP A 555 19.23 3.24 16.73
CA TRP A 555 18.42 2.51 15.75
C TRP A 555 17.37 1.61 16.40
N ILE A 556 16.37 1.22 15.61
CA ILE A 556 15.28 0.34 16.04
C ILE A 556 15.19 -0.89 15.13
N PHE A 557 14.93 -2.05 15.73
CA PHE A 557 14.83 -3.34 15.05
C PHE A 557 13.49 -3.47 14.34
N GLY A 558 13.47 -3.42 13.01
CA GLY A 558 12.25 -3.53 12.21
C GLY A 558 11.88 -4.97 11.88
N VAL A 559 10.58 -5.25 11.89
CA VAL A 559 9.96 -6.51 11.50
C VAL A 559 9.08 -6.30 10.27
N LEU A 560 9.70 -6.42 9.10
CA LEU A 560 9.05 -6.33 7.79
C LEU A 560 8.64 -7.74 7.34
N ASN A 561 7.47 -8.20 7.79
CA ASN A 561 7.00 -9.56 7.50
C ASN A 561 6.18 -9.64 6.20
N ASN A 562 5.48 -8.57 5.86
CA ASN A 562 4.62 -8.52 4.68
C ASN A 562 5.09 -7.44 3.70
N PHE A 563 5.00 -7.77 2.42
CA PHE A 563 5.33 -6.90 1.28
C PHE A 563 4.12 -6.84 0.34
N GLY A 564 3.75 -5.65 -0.11
CA GLY A 564 2.62 -5.42 -1.02
C GLY A 564 1.22 -5.78 -0.49
N GLY A 565 1.07 -6.19 0.78
CA GLY A 565 -0.17 -6.85 1.20
C GLY A 565 -0.33 -8.26 0.62
N ARG A 566 0.77 -8.89 0.14
CA ARG A 566 0.69 -10.23 -0.44
C ARG A 566 0.22 -11.25 0.59
N SER A 567 -0.70 -12.10 0.16
CA SER A 567 -1.28 -13.15 1.00
C SER A 567 -0.32 -14.33 1.16
N GLY A 568 -0.60 -15.18 2.16
CA GLY A 568 0.19 -16.36 2.48
C GLY A 568 0.60 -16.40 3.96
N LEU A 569 0.58 -17.60 4.53
CA LEU A 569 1.10 -17.82 5.88
C LEU A 569 2.62 -17.74 5.84
N TYR A 570 3.19 -16.79 6.58
CA TYR A 570 4.62 -16.54 6.53
C TYR A 570 5.15 -15.88 7.79
N GLY A 571 6.31 -16.36 8.21
CA GLY A 571 7.13 -15.69 9.21
C GLY A 571 8.39 -16.47 9.49
N HIS A 572 9.38 -15.82 10.08
CA HIS A 572 10.65 -16.44 10.44
C HIS A 572 10.76 -16.58 11.95
N THR A 573 9.72 -17.06 12.64
CA THR A 573 9.51 -16.94 14.09
C THR A 573 10.76 -17.20 14.94
N ARG A 574 11.37 -18.39 14.80
CA ARG A 574 12.56 -18.74 15.59
C ARG A 574 13.77 -17.89 15.20
N HIS A 575 13.93 -17.60 13.92
CA HIS A 575 15.04 -16.77 13.43
C HIS A 575 14.87 -15.30 13.85
N LEU A 576 13.67 -14.73 13.76
CA LEU A 576 13.29 -13.42 14.26
C LEU A 576 13.65 -13.27 15.73
N LEU A 577 13.23 -14.21 16.58
CA LEU A 577 13.57 -14.18 18.01
C LEU A 577 15.08 -14.23 18.23
N ASN A 578 15.79 -15.11 17.52
CA ASN A 578 17.25 -15.20 17.61
C ASN A 578 17.91 -13.88 17.18
N GLN A 579 17.47 -13.27 16.08
CA GLN A 579 18.03 -12.02 15.56
C GLN A 579 17.73 -10.83 16.47
N PHE A 580 16.52 -10.77 17.04
CA PHE A 580 16.12 -9.73 17.98
C PHE A 580 16.93 -9.83 19.28
N TYR A 581 17.01 -11.01 19.90
CA TYR A 581 17.78 -11.16 21.14
C TYR A 581 19.29 -11.03 20.94
N ASP A 582 19.82 -11.41 19.76
CA ASP A 582 21.20 -11.12 19.39
C ASP A 582 21.44 -9.60 19.32
N ALA A 583 20.56 -8.85 18.66
CA ALA A 583 20.61 -7.40 18.68
C ALA A 583 20.50 -6.87 20.13
N LYS A 584 19.46 -7.24 20.88
CA LYS A 584 19.21 -6.77 22.25
C LYS A 584 20.41 -6.92 23.18
N TYR A 585 21.14 -8.04 23.11
CA TYR A 585 22.24 -8.32 24.02
C TYR A 585 23.64 -7.99 23.49
N ASN A 586 23.81 -7.81 22.17
CA ASN A 586 25.12 -7.58 21.54
C ASN A 586 25.24 -6.25 20.77
N SER A 587 24.23 -5.38 20.84
CA SER A 587 24.26 -4.01 20.31
C SER A 587 24.53 -2.97 21.41
N ASN A 588 25.02 -1.79 21.02
CA ASN A 588 25.17 -0.66 21.95
C ASN A 588 24.18 0.48 21.66
N TYR A 589 23.59 0.51 20.46
CA TYR A 589 22.77 1.62 19.98
C TYR A 589 21.36 1.20 19.58
N LEU A 590 20.98 -0.06 19.82
CA LEU A 590 19.59 -0.48 19.71
C LEU A 590 18.77 0.24 20.78
N LYS A 591 17.70 0.91 20.35
CA LYS A 591 16.80 1.67 21.21
C LYS A 591 15.38 1.14 21.23
N GLY A 592 15.06 0.13 20.42
CA GLY A 592 13.67 -0.28 20.31
C GLY A 592 13.37 -1.29 19.23
N VAL A 593 12.08 -1.51 19.02
CA VAL A 593 11.52 -2.47 18.07
C VAL A 593 10.42 -1.79 17.25
N ALA A 594 10.24 -2.25 16.03
CA ALA A 594 9.32 -1.68 15.07
C ALA A 594 8.54 -2.77 14.31
N HIS A 595 7.22 -2.57 14.15
CA HIS A 595 6.43 -3.31 13.16
C HIS A 595 6.42 -2.52 11.85
N THR A 596 6.96 -3.08 10.77
CA THR A 596 7.30 -2.36 9.53
C THR A 596 6.73 -3.03 8.29
N SER A 597 5.68 -3.84 8.45
CA SER A 597 5.04 -4.54 7.33
C SER A 597 4.38 -3.56 6.34
N GLU A 598 4.51 -3.83 5.04
CA GLU A 598 3.89 -3.02 3.99
C GLU A 598 2.37 -3.18 3.92
N GLY A 599 1.86 -4.38 4.19
CA GLY A 599 0.46 -4.64 4.46
C GLY A 599 0.30 -5.12 5.90
N ILE A 600 -0.74 -4.66 6.61
CA ILE A 600 -1.00 -5.04 8.00
C ILE A 600 -2.20 -5.98 8.11
N GLY A 601 -2.19 -6.88 9.09
CA GLY A 601 -3.32 -7.82 9.32
C GLY A 601 -3.31 -9.09 8.47
N PHE A 602 -2.22 -9.38 7.77
CA PHE A 602 -2.08 -10.59 6.95
C PHE A 602 -1.56 -11.81 7.72
N ASN A 603 -0.83 -11.60 8.82
CA ASN A 603 -0.25 -12.67 9.63
C ASN A 603 -0.39 -12.35 11.13
N ASN A 604 -1.58 -12.60 11.69
CA ASN A 604 -1.91 -12.25 13.10
C ASN A 604 -0.90 -12.79 14.11
N PHE A 605 -0.42 -14.02 13.95
CA PHE A 605 0.56 -14.60 14.87
C PHE A 605 1.87 -13.80 14.91
N ILE A 606 2.34 -13.31 13.76
CA ILE A 606 3.57 -12.50 13.71
C ILE A 606 3.31 -11.10 14.27
N ASP A 607 2.13 -10.52 14.01
CA ASP A 607 1.74 -9.24 14.62
C ASP A 607 1.77 -9.34 16.15
N GLU A 608 1.12 -10.35 16.74
CA GLU A 608 1.12 -10.60 18.19
C GLU A 608 2.54 -10.92 18.72
N LEU A 609 3.33 -11.71 17.99
CA LEU A 609 4.72 -12.01 18.38
C LEU A 609 5.60 -10.76 18.48
N VAL A 610 5.42 -9.78 17.57
CA VAL A 610 6.14 -8.51 17.61
C VAL A 610 5.75 -7.69 18.84
N THR A 611 4.48 -7.74 19.25
CA THR A 611 4.03 -7.04 20.47
C THR A 611 4.60 -7.69 21.73
N GLU A 612 4.72 -9.01 21.76
CA GLU A 612 5.20 -9.74 22.94
C GLU A 612 6.68 -9.46 23.24
N ILE A 613 7.52 -9.29 22.22
CA ILE A 613 8.94 -8.99 22.40
C ILE A 613 9.22 -7.57 22.91
N ILE A 614 8.24 -6.67 22.87
CA ILE A 614 8.38 -5.28 23.37
C ILE A 614 8.70 -5.25 24.86
N PHE A 615 7.96 -6.03 25.66
CA PHE A 615 8.04 -5.98 27.13
C PHE A 615 8.57 -7.29 27.75
N SER A 616 8.96 -8.26 26.92
CA SER A 616 9.59 -9.50 27.36
C SER A 616 11.11 -9.38 27.45
N ASP A 617 11.68 -9.75 28.59
CA ASP A 617 13.14 -9.86 28.74
C ASP A 617 13.69 -10.91 27.77
N LYS A 618 13.10 -12.11 27.83
CA LYS A 618 13.31 -13.23 26.92
C LYS A 618 12.02 -14.04 26.82
N LEU A 619 11.54 -14.23 25.59
CA LEU A 619 10.31 -14.94 25.28
C LEU A 619 10.53 -16.47 25.27
N ASP A 620 9.68 -17.21 25.97
CA ASP A 620 9.49 -18.64 25.77
C ASP A 620 8.42 -18.84 24.69
N ILE A 621 8.84 -19.39 23.55
CA ILE A 621 7.95 -19.56 22.39
C ILE A 621 6.86 -20.61 22.63
N ASP A 622 7.13 -21.64 23.43
CA ASP A 622 6.17 -22.72 23.67
C ASP A 622 5.07 -22.24 24.63
N GLU A 623 5.46 -21.47 25.66
CA GLU A 623 4.51 -20.80 26.55
C GLU A 623 3.66 -19.77 25.79
N PHE A 624 4.30 -18.94 24.96
CA PHE A 624 3.62 -17.93 24.14
C PHE A 624 2.58 -18.55 23.23
N VAL A 625 2.94 -19.59 22.47
CA VAL A 625 2.03 -20.26 21.53
C VAL A 625 0.86 -20.90 22.27
N SER A 626 1.14 -21.55 23.40
CA SER A 626 0.09 -22.16 24.23
C SER A 626 -0.91 -21.12 24.73
N ARG A 627 -0.44 -19.93 25.13
CA ARG A 627 -1.28 -18.80 25.54
C ARG A 627 -2.04 -18.20 24.35
N TYR A 628 -1.35 -17.92 23.25
CA TYR A 628 -1.93 -17.35 22.02
C TYR A 628 -3.11 -18.19 21.54
N LEU A 629 -2.96 -19.52 21.44
CA LEU A 629 -4.04 -20.40 20.99
C LEU A 629 -5.19 -20.44 22.00
N ARG A 630 -4.90 -20.53 23.30
CA ARG A 630 -5.94 -20.53 24.33
C ARG A 630 -6.76 -19.24 24.26
N ASN A 631 -6.11 -18.09 24.19
CA ASN A 631 -6.75 -16.79 24.25
C ASN A 631 -7.55 -16.49 22.97
N ARG A 632 -6.99 -16.86 21.82
CA ARG A 632 -7.64 -16.71 20.50
C ARG A 632 -8.82 -17.67 20.31
N TYR A 633 -8.72 -18.89 20.82
CA TYR A 633 -9.75 -19.92 20.62
C TYR A 633 -10.75 -20.04 21.78
N GLY A 634 -10.46 -19.39 22.91
CA GLY A 634 -11.26 -19.41 24.14
C GLY A 634 -11.05 -20.64 25.01
N LYS A 635 -10.18 -21.58 24.61
CA LYS A 635 -9.79 -22.77 25.40
C LYS A 635 -8.54 -23.44 24.80
N SER A 636 -7.83 -24.21 25.63
CA SER A 636 -6.67 -25.00 25.21
C SER A 636 -7.08 -26.33 24.59
N ASP A 637 -6.35 -26.76 23.55
CA ASP A 637 -6.43 -28.11 22.99
C ASP A 637 -5.03 -28.59 22.57
N ASN A 638 -4.64 -29.79 23.00
CA ASN A 638 -3.31 -30.33 22.77
C ASN A 638 -3.06 -30.69 21.30
N ASP A 639 -4.10 -31.04 20.53
CA ASP A 639 -3.93 -31.37 19.11
C ASP A 639 -3.78 -30.10 18.29
N LEU A 640 -4.52 -29.02 18.60
CA LEU A 640 -4.30 -27.71 18.00
C LEU A 640 -2.90 -27.17 18.30
N LEU A 641 -2.37 -27.38 19.51
CA LEU A 641 -0.98 -27.03 19.85
C LEU A 641 0.03 -27.82 18.98
N LYS A 642 -0.18 -29.14 18.80
CA LYS A 642 0.66 -29.94 17.89
C LYS A 642 0.59 -29.42 16.45
N ALA A 643 -0.61 -29.13 15.96
CA ALA A 643 -0.81 -28.60 14.61
C ALA A 643 -0.15 -27.24 14.42
N PHE A 644 -0.21 -26.36 15.44
CA PHE A 644 0.49 -25.08 15.38
C PHE A 644 2.01 -25.22 15.40
N ASN A 645 2.54 -26.20 16.15
CA ASN A 645 3.96 -26.53 16.08
C ASN A 645 4.39 -26.98 14.67
N ILE A 646 3.51 -27.64 13.92
CA ILE A 646 3.76 -27.93 12.50
C ILE A 646 3.87 -26.62 11.68
N LEU A 647 3.05 -25.62 11.96
CA LEU A 647 3.18 -24.28 11.32
C LEU A 647 4.53 -23.64 11.66
N LEU A 648 4.97 -23.72 12.93
CA LEU A 648 6.28 -23.26 13.40
C LEU A 648 7.46 -24.00 12.79
N ASP A 649 7.25 -25.19 12.24
CA ASP A 649 8.27 -25.98 11.53
C ASP A 649 8.16 -25.84 10.00
N THR A 650 7.17 -25.09 9.50
CA THR A 650 6.89 -24.92 8.06
C THR A 650 6.77 -23.45 7.67
N VAL A 651 5.55 -22.93 7.52
CA VAL A 651 5.23 -21.57 7.06
C VAL A 651 5.80 -20.47 7.96
N TYR A 652 5.98 -20.75 9.25
CA TYR A 652 6.59 -19.85 10.22
C TYR A 652 8.09 -20.13 10.49
N ASN A 653 8.72 -20.99 9.69
CA ASN A 653 10.16 -21.23 9.70
C ASN A 653 10.72 -21.66 8.33
N PRO A 654 10.51 -20.87 7.26
CA PRO A 654 11.10 -21.14 5.96
C PRO A 654 12.64 -21.03 6.01
N VAL A 655 13.33 -21.70 5.07
CA VAL A 655 14.80 -21.69 5.03
C VAL A 655 15.34 -20.27 4.77
N ILE A 656 16.30 -19.86 5.60
CA ILE A 656 16.89 -18.50 5.64
C ILE A 656 18.04 -18.26 4.62
N ASN A 657 18.46 -19.28 3.89
CA ASN A 657 19.62 -19.19 2.98
C ASN A 657 19.29 -18.56 1.62
N ILE A 658 18.00 -18.39 1.32
CA ILE A 658 17.50 -17.68 0.15
C ILE A 658 16.78 -16.43 0.68
N TYR A 659 17.15 -15.26 0.17
CA TYR A 659 16.44 -14.02 0.50
C TYR A 659 15.08 -14.01 -0.20
N HIS A 660 14.02 -13.71 0.55
CA HIS A 660 12.65 -13.60 0.04
C HIS A 660 11.95 -12.38 0.64
N GLU A 661 11.11 -11.73 -0.16
CA GLU A 661 10.27 -10.61 0.24
C GLU A 661 8.86 -11.12 0.54
N GLY A 662 8.62 -11.47 1.81
CA GLY A 662 7.33 -11.98 2.28
C GLY A 662 7.11 -13.46 1.96
N ALA A 663 5.82 -13.86 1.95
CA ALA A 663 5.37 -15.22 1.71
C ALA A 663 5.75 -15.73 0.30
N SER A 664 5.83 -17.06 0.16
CA SER A 664 5.85 -17.69 -1.16
C SER A 664 4.54 -17.35 -1.88
N GLU A 665 4.65 -16.85 -3.10
CA GLU A 665 3.48 -16.42 -3.87
C GLU A 665 2.69 -17.60 -4.42
N SER A 666 1.39 -17.37 -4.62
CA SER A 666 0.50 -18.33 -5.25
C SER A 666 0.64 -18.30 -6.77
N VAL A 667 0.82 -19.47 -7.39
CA VAL A 667 0.72 -19.61 -8.86
C VAL A 667 -0.68 -19.25 -9.38
N ILE A 668 -1.72 -19.36 -8.54
CA ILE A 668 -3.08 -18.93 -8.90
C ILE A 668 -3.08 -17.44 -9.27
N ASN A 669 -2.37 -16.62 -8.49
CA ASN A 669 -2.39 -15.17 -8.61
C ASN A 669 -1.47 -14.67 -9.74
N ALA A 670 -0.54 -15.51 -10.21
CA ALA A 670 0.38 -15.16 -11.28
C ALA A 670 -0.32 -15.06 -12.63
N ARG A 671 0.20 -14.20 -13.51
CA ARG A 671 -0.20 -14.22 -14.92
C ARG A 671 0.17 -15.57 -15.56
N PRO A 672 -0.78 -16.23 -16.24
CA PRO A 672 -0.57 -17.57 -16.77
C PRO A 672 0.56 -17.66 -17.78
N SER A 673 1.41 -18.66 -17.60
CA SER A 673 2.47 -19.05 -18.52
C SER A 673 2.81 -20.51 -18.28
N LEU A 674 3.55 -21.14 -19.20
CA LEU A 674 4.17 -22.44 -18.97
C LEU A 674 5.51 -22.32 -18.21
N ASP A 675 5.96 -21.11 -17.86
CA ASP A 675 7.19 -20.88 -17.11
C ASP A 675 7.04 -19.83 -15.98
N VAL A 676 5.96 -19.91 -15.20
CA VAL A 676 5.77 -19.08 -14.01
C VAL A 676 6.87 -19.35 -12.97
N LYS A 677 7.52 -18.29 -12.48
CA LYS A 677 8.50 -18.32 -11.36
C LYS A 677 8.04 -17.51 -10.15
N SER A 678 7.17 -16.54 -10.38
CA SER A 678 6.65 -15.59 -9.40
C SER A 678 5.38 -14.96 -9.99
N ALA A 679 4.51 -14.42 -9.12
CA ALA A 679 3.41 -13.57 -9.54
C ALA A 679 3.91 -12.12 -9.74
N SER A 680 4.69 -11.62 -8.77
CA SER A 680 5.34 -10.31 -8.85
C SER A 680 6.82 -10.42 -9.24
N LYS A 681 7.43 -9.31 -9.67
CA LYS A 681 8.84 -9.28 -10.10
C LYS A 681 9.85 -9.72 -9.03
N TRP A 682 9.60 -9.40 -7.76
CA TRP A 682 10.51 -9.68 -6.65
C TRP A 682 10.03 -10.79 -5.70
N GLY A 683 8.86 -11.37 -5.98
CA GLY A 683 8.34 -12.52 -5.27
C GLY A 683 8.89 -13.85 -5.80
N SER A 684 8.33 -14.96 -5.31
CA SER A 684 8.65 -16.30 -5.78
C SER A 684 7.56 -17.29 -5.42
N ILE A 685 7.18 -18.17 -6.36
CA ILE A 685 6.30 -19.32 -6.07
C ILE A 685 7.06 -20.49 -5.40
N HIS A 686 8.39 -20.38 -5.25
CA HIS A 686 9.20 -21.44 -4.66
C HIS A 686 8.90 -21.57 -3.17
N LYS A 687 8.63 -22.81 -2.74
CA LYS A 687 8.33 -23.17 -1.35
C LYS A 687 9.64 -23.51 -0.61
N ASN A 688 9.86 -22.90 0.56
CA ASN A 688 11.03 -23.16 1.39
C ASN A 688 10.72 -24.01 2.62
N TYR A 689 9.69 -24.86 2.54
CA TYR A 689 9.27 -25.76 3.61
C TYR A 689 8.61 -27.02 3.01
N ASN A 690 8.40 -28.05 3.84
CA ASN A 690 7.69 -29.26 3.42
C ASN A 690 6.17 -29.05 3.47
N SER A 691 5.52 -28.95 2.31
CA SER A 691 4.07 -28.72 2.21
C SER A 691 3.21 -29.90 2.66
N GLU A 692 3.69 -31.15 2.58
CA GLU A 692 2.92 -32.32 3.03
C GLU A 692 2.67 -32.28 4.54
N LYS A 693 3.61 -31.72 5.32
CA LYS A 693 3.40 -31.51 6.76
C LYS A 693 2.23 -30.56 7.03
N LEU A 694 2.03 -29.55 6.19
CA LEU A 694 0.93 -28.59 6.38
C LEU A 694 -0.45 -29.24 6.18
N GLU A 695 -0.53 -30.29 5.35
CA GLU A 695 -1.75 -31.09 5.20
C GLU A 695 -2.13 -31.82 6.51
N GLU A 696 -1.14 -32.24 7.29
CA GLU A 696 -1.37 -32.83 8.62
C GLU A 696 -1.93 -31.78 9.59
N ALA A 697 -1.38 -30.57 9.59
CA ALA A 697 -1.92 -29.46 10.37
C ALA A 697 -3.39 -29.17 10.01
N LEU A 698 -3.71 -29.10 8.71
CA LEU A 698 -5.09 -28.94 8.23
C LEU A 698 -6.01 -30.06 8.73
N ARG A 699 -5.58 -31.32 8.65
CA ARG A 699 -6.37 -32.47 9.14
C ARG A 699 -6.66 -32.36 10.64
N ILE A 700 -5.68 -31.97 11.43
CA ILE A 700 -5.84 -31.80 12.89
C ILE A 700 -6.79 -30.65 13.18
N TYR A 701 -6.58 -29.48 12.56
CA TYR A 701 -7.49 -28.34 12.70
C TYR A 701 -8.91 -28.74 12.33
N PHE A 702 -9.11 -29.34 11.16
CA PHE A 702 -10.42 -29.78 10.68
C PHE A 702 -11.09 -30.81 11.61
N SER A 703 -10.33 -31.72 12.22
CA SER A 703 -10.87 -32.67 13.20
C SER A 703 -11.53 -32.01 14.42
N LYS A 704 -11.15 -30.76 14.71
CA LYS A 704 -11.67 -29.94 15.81
C LYS A 704 -12.76 -28.95 15.38
N TYR A 705 -13.17 -28.97 14.11
CA TYR A 705 -14.12 -28.02 13.54
C TYR A 705 -15.41 -27.89 14.37
N ASN A 706 -16.06 -29.01 14.64
CA ASN A 706 -17.33 -29.00 15.39
C ASN A 706 -17.21 -28.44 16.81
N GLU A 707 -16.01 -28.53 17.40
CA GLU A 707 -15.73 -28.08 18.75
C GLU A 707 -15.37 -26.58 18.85
N PHE A 708 -14.82 -26.00 17.77
CA PHE A 708 -14.29 -24.64 17.76
C PHE A 708 -14.92 -23.70 16.72
N LYS A 709 -15.90 -24.15 15.92
CA LYS A 709 -16.56 -23.35 14.86
C LYS A 709 -17.17 -22.01 15.31
N ASP A 710 -17.45 -21.84 16.59
CA ASP A 710 -18.00 -20.59 17.15
C ASP A 710 -16.89 -19.58 17.52
N SER A 711 -15.62 -19.98 17.50
CA SER A 711 -14.47 -19.08 17.64
C SER A 711 -14.09 -18.49 16.29
N LYS A 712 -14.20 -17.17 16.16
CA LYS A 712 -13.79 -16.43 14.95
C LYS A 712 -12.29 -16.54 14.66
N GLY A 713 -11.47 -16.55 15.72
CA GLY A 713 -10.02 -16.74 15.61
C GLY A 713 -9.67 -18.11 15.03
N TYR A 714 -10.28 -19.17 15.55
CA TYR A 714 -10.12 -20.53 15.01
C TYR A 714 -10.59 -20.63 13.56
N MET A 715 -11.76 -20.05 13.24
CA MET A 715 -12.30 -20.09 11.88
C MET A 715 -11.40 -19.35 10.88
N THR A 716 -10.83 -18.21 11.28
CA THR A 716 -9.83 -17.49 10.48
C THR A 716 -8.61 -18.38 10.21
N ASP A 717 -8.04 -18.96 11.27
CA ASP A 717 -6.80 -19.73 11.15
C ASP A 717 -7.02 -21.01 10.33
N LEU A 718 -8.17 -21.68 10.48
CA LEU A 718 -8.55 -22.82 9.63
C LEU A 718 -8.66 -22.43 8.15
N ILE A 719 -9.25 -21.28 7.84
CA ILE A 719 -9.38 -20.76 6.47
C ILE A 719 -8.00 -20.43 5.89
N ASP A 720 -7.14 -19.74 6.63
CA ASP A 720 -5.79 -19.38 6.17
C ASP A 720 -4.91 -20.63 5.98
N ILE A 721 -5.01 -21.64 6.85
CA ILE A 721 -4.30 -22.93 6.69
C ILE A 721 -4.82 -23.69 5.45
N ALA A 722 -6.15 -23.76 5.26
CA ALA A 722 -6.73 -24.42 4.09
C ALA A 722 -6.31 -23.71 2.79
N SER A 723 -6.31 -22.38 2.81
CA SER A 723 -5.83 -21.53 1.72
C SER A 723 -4.39 -21.83 1.34
N GLU A 724 -3.47 -21.86 2.32
CA GLU A 724 -2.07 -22.17 2.08
C GLU A 724 -1.86 -23.60 1.54
N VAL A 725 -2.66 -24.58 2.01
CA VAL A 725 -2.64 -25.94 1.46
C VAL A 725 -3.10 -25.98 0.00
N ILE A 726 -4.14 -25.22 -0.37
CA ILE A 726 -4.60 -25.13 -1.76
C ILE A 726 -3.54 -24.49 -2.65
N ILE A 727 -2.90 -23.42 -2.20
CA ILE A 727 -1.79 -22.77 -2.91
C ILE A 727 -0.66 -23.79 -3.16
N ASN A 728 -0.30 -24.54 -2.12
CA ASN A 728 0.74 -25.57 -2.20
C ASN A 728 0.43 -26.69 -3.19
N LEU A 729 -0.83 -27.16 -3.22
CA LEU A 729 -1.29 -28.20 -4.12
C LEU A 729 -1.43 -27.68 -5.57
N SER A 730 -1.87 -26.43 -5.73
CA SER A 730 -1.96 -25.76 -7.04
C SER A 730 -0.58 -25.61 -7.69
N ASN A 731 0.45 -25.30 -6.90
CA ASN A 731 1.85 -25.31 -7.36
C ASN A 731 2.31 -26.69 -7.86
N GLU A 732 1.81 -27.78 -7.28
CA GLU A 732 2.14 -29.15 -7.71
C GLU A 732 1.36 -29.54 -8.96
N TYR A 733 0.06 -29.21 -9.03
CA TYR A 733 -0.73 -29.34 -10.24
C TYR A 733 -0.15 -28.56 -11.42
N TYR A 734 0.37 -27.36 -11.17
CA TYR A 734 1.03 -26.55 -12.19
C TYR A 734 2.29 -27.22 -12.74
N LYS A 735 3.11 -27.87 -11.91
CA LYS A 735 4.27 -28.65 -12.39
C LYS A 735 3.83 -29.80 -13.30
N ASN A 736 2.78 -30.53 -12.92
CA ASN A 736 2.23 -31.58 -13.77
C ASN A 736 1.73 -31.03 -15.13
N LEU A 737 1.14 -29.84 -15.17
CA LEU A 737 0.76 -29.17 -16.43
C LEU A 737 1.96 -28.93 -17.33
N GLN A 738 3.06 -28.44 -16.76
CA GLN A 738 4.30 -28.21 -17.51
C GLN A 738 4.82 -29.52 -18.11
N ASP A 739 4.85 -30.60 -17.31
CA ASP A 739 5.32 -31.92 -17.75
C ASP A 739 4.43 -32.50 -18.86
N TYR A 740 3.10 -32.49 -18.68
CA TYR A 740 2.16 -32.98 -19.70
C TYR A 740 2.26 -32.18 -21.00
N TYR A 741 2.39 -30.85 -20.92
CA TYR A 741 2.58 -30.03 -22.11
C TYR A 741 3.89 -30.36 -22.83
N ASN A 742 5.01 -30.44 -22.09
CA ASN A 742 6.33 -30.71 -22.65
C ASN A 742 6.44 -32.11 -23.28
N ASN A 743 5.72 -33.09 -22.74
CA ASN A 743 5.69 -34.46 -23.26
C ASN A 743 4.65 -34.66 -24.39
N GLY A 744 3.87 -33.64 -24.75
CA GLY A 744 2.81 -33.74 -25.77
C GLY A 744 1.59 -34.54 -25.31
N GLU A 745 1.39 -34.69 -24.00
CA GLU A 745 0.32 -35.46 -23.36
C GLU A 745 -0.95 -34.61 -23.20
N ILE A 746 -1.53 -34.20 -24.34
CA ILE A 746 -2.62 -33.19 -24.38
C ILE A 746 -3.88 -33.61 -23.61
N GLU A 747 -4.24 -34.90 -23.61
CA GLU A 747 -5.41 -35.38 -22.85
C GLU A 747 -5.22 -35.21 -21.33
N PHE A 748 -4.02 -35.54 -20.84
CA PHE A 748 -3.65 -35.35 -19.43
C PHE A 748 -3.52 -33.87 -19.07
N PHE A 749 -2.96 -33.06 -19.96
CA PHE A 749 -2.93 -31.60 -19.80
C PHE A 749 -4.35 -31.02 -19.64
N LYS A 750 -5.31 -31.46 -20.47
CA LYS A 750 -6.70 -31.01 -20.40
C LYS A 750 -7.36 -31.40 -19.08
N LEU A 751 -7.16 -32.63 -18.62
CA LEU A 751 -7.71 -33.08 -17.34
C LEU A 751 -7.12 -32.30 -16.17
N ASN A 752 -5.79 -32.15 -16.15
CA ASN A 752 -5.08 -31.48 -15.07
C ASN A 752 -5.35 -29.97 -15.05
N SER A 753 -5.61 -29.34 -16.20
CA SER A 753 -5.97 -27.91 -16.27
C SER A 753 -7.35 -27.67 -15.69
N GLN A 754 -8.32 -28.57 -15.96
CA GLN A 754 -9.63 -28.50 -15.30
C GLN A 754 -9.52 -28.65 -13.78
N ARG A 755 -8.66 -29.56 -13.28
CA ARG A 755 -8.41 -29.69 -11.83
C ARG A 755 -7.78 -28.44 -11.24
N PHE A 756 -6.79 -27.86 -11.91
CA PHE A 756 -6.20 -26.58 -11.48
C PHE A 756 -7.25 -25.47 -11.40
N LEU A 757 -8.13 -25.32 -12.40
CA LEU A 757 -9.23 -24.36 -12.36
C LEU A 757 -10.21 -24.64 -11.21
N ASN A 758 -10.51 -25.90 -10.91
CA ASN A 758 -11.34 -26.28 -9.77
C ASN A 758 -10.67 -25.91 -8.44
N MET A 759 -9.33 -26.01 -8.33
CA MET A 759 -8.60 -25.55 -7.14
C MET A 759 -8.74 -24.04 -6.92
N ILE A 760 -8.71 -23.23 -7.98
CA ILE A 760 -8.94 -21.77 -7.88
C ILE A 760 -10.35 -21.48 -7.37
N LEU A 761 -11.37 -22.19 -7.86
CA LEU A 761 -12.73 -22.02 -7.37
C LEU A 761 -12.86 -22.49 -5.92
N LEU A 762 -12.22 -23.60 -5.54
CA LEU A 762 -12.21 -24.07 -4.16
C LEU A 762 -11.56 -23.05 -3.22
N GLN A 763 -10.45 -22.43 -3.65
CA GLN A 763 -9.78 -21.34 -2.95
C GLN A 763 -10.74 -20.18 -2.68
N ALA A 764 -11.38 -19.63 -3.73
CA ALA A 764 -12.34 -18.54 -3.60
C ALA A 764 -13.51 -18.89 -2.67
N ASN A 765 -14.08 -20.10 -2.81
CA ASN A 765 -15.21 -20.53 -1.99
C ASN A 765 -14.86 -20.73 -0.51
N ILE A 766 -13.64 -21.17 -0.18
CA ILE A 766 -13.18 -21.26 1.22
C ILE A 766 -12.95 -19.86 1.79
N LEU A 767 -12.26 -18.99 1.05
CA LEU A 767 -11.97 -17.61 1.47
C LEU A 767 -13.24 -16.79 1.72
N TYR A 768 -14.34 -17.08 1.01
CA TYR A 768 -15.65 -16.45 1.22
C TYR A 768 -16.14 -16.47 2.68
N TYR A 769 -15.75 -17.48 3.46
CA TYR A 769 -16.15 -17.61 4.86
C TYR A 769 -15.38 -16.68 5.82
N ASN A 770 -14.46 -15.86 5.31
CA ASN A 770 -13.79 -14.80 6.05
C ASN A 770 -14.07 -13.45 5.39
N GLU A 771 -14.86 -12.60 6.06
CA GLU A 771 -15.30 -11.32 5.49
C GLU A 771 -14.15 -10.36 5.17
N ARG A 772 -12.99 -10.55 5.81
CA ARG A 772 -11.77 -9.77 5.55
C ARG A 772 -11.08 -10.16 4.23
N LYS A 773 -11.54 -11.22 3.57
CA LYS A 773 -11.01 -11.70 2.28
C LYS A 773 -11.87 -11.24 1.10
N SER A 774 -12.49 -10.05 1.19
CA SER A 774 -13.31 -9.47 0.11
C SER A 774 -12.82 -8.07 -0.23
N LEU A 775 -12.54 -7.83 -1.51
CA LEU A 775 -12.36 -6.47 -1.99
C LEU A 775 -13.70 -5.73 -2.06
N GLN A 776 -14.78 -6.40 -2.45
CA GLN A 776 -16.11 -5.76 -2.54
C GLN A 776 -16.52 -5.15 -1.20
N LYS A 777 -16.40 -5.89 -0.09
CA LYS A 777 -16.73 -5.34 1.23
C LYS A 777 -15.84 -4.18 1.66
N LEU A 778 -14.61 -4.09 1.14
CA LEU A 778 -13.74 -2.95 1.38
C LEU A 778 -14.21 -1.74 0.55
N ILE A 779 -14.61 -1.97 -0.70
CA ILE A 779 -15.17 -0.94 -1.58
C ILE A 779 -16.51 -0.43 -1.08
N ASP A 780 -17.40 -1.29 -0.58
CA ASP A 780 -18.71 -0.89 -0.05
C ASP A 780 -18.62 0.12 1.12
N LYS A 781 -17.45 0.20 1.79
CA LYS A 781 -17.19 1.21 2.83
C LYS A 781 -16.86 2.60 2.26
N LEU A 782 -16.53 2.70 0.97
CA LEU A 782 -16.25 3.99 0.33
C LEU A 782 -17.52 4.84 0.20
N ASP A 783 -18.67 4.20 0.00
CA ASP A 783 -19.98 4.83 -0.03
C ASP A 783 -20.23 5.69 1.23
N ASP A 784 -19.74 5.24 2.39
CA ASP A 784 -19.86 5.96 3.67
C ASP A 784 -19.09 7.30 3.70
N LEU A 785 -18.13 7.51 2.78
CA LEU A 785 -17.35 8.74 2.68
C LEU A 785 -18.10 9.85 1.91
N ASN A 786 -19.10 9.49 1.10
CA ASN A 786 -20.01 10.39 0.40
C ASN A 786 -19.28 11.46 -0.44
N TYR A 787 -18.46 11.01 -1.40
CA TYR A 787 -17.82 11.86 -2.41
C TYR A 787 -18.68 11.95 -3.69
N ASP A 788 -18.26 12.75 -4.67
CA ASP A 788 -18.90 12.79 -5.99
C ASP A 788 -18.60 11.54 -6.82
N ASP A 789 -19.49 11.23 -7.76
CA ASP A 789 -19.49 9.99 -8.54
C ASP A 789 -18.13 9.75 -9.24
N TYR A 790 -17.53 10.78 -9.82
CA TYR A 790 -16.23 10.65 -10.50
C TYR A 790 -15.11 10.28 -9.53
N PHE A 791 -15.05 10.95 -8.37
CA PHE A 791 -14.01 10.70 -7.39
C PHE A 791 -14.18 9.32 -6.75
N GLU A 792 -15.41 8.90 -6.44
CA GLU A 792 -15.72 7.55 -5.96
C GLU A 792 -15.27 6.47 -6.96
N ASP A 793 -15.64 6.59 -8.24
CA ASP A 793 -15.15 5.70 -9.31
C ASP A 793 -13.61 5.68 -9.36
N THR A 794 -12.97 6.84 -9.17
CA THR A 794 -11.50 6.96 -9.14
C THR A 794 -10.89 6.19 -7.97
N LEU A 795 -11.48 6.26 -6.78
CA LEU A 795 -10.99 5.52 -5.61
C LEU A 795 -11.12 4.00 -5.80
N ILE A 796 -12.25 3.55 -6.38
CA ILE A 796 -12.52 2.14 -6.71
C ILE A 796 -11.52 1.62 -7.74
N ILE A 797 -11.37 2.33 -8.85
CA ILE A 797 -10.43 1.99 -9.93
C ILE A 797 -9.01 1.94 -9.37
N ASN A 798 -8.57 2.94 -8.61
CA ASN A 798 -7.24 2.95 -8.00
C ASN A 798 -7.01 1.74 -7.08
N LYS A 799 -8.04 1.32 -6.33
CA LYS A 799 -7.92 0.15 -5.46
C LYS A 799 -7.77 -1.15 -6.24
N LYS A 800 -8.55 -1.33 -7.32
CA LYS A 800 -8.41 -2.49 -8.21
C LYS A 800 -7.06 -2.46 -8.93
N THR A 801 -6.64 -1.30 -9.45
CA THR A 801 -5.38 -1.07 -10.15
C THR A 801 -4.18 -1.40 -9.25
N ILE A 802 -4.10 -0.87 -8.03
CA ILE A 802 -2.92 -1.11 -7.19
C ILE A 802 -2.70 -2.59 -6.85
N LEU A 803 -3.78 -3.36 -6.72
CA LEU A 803 -3.76 -4.80 -6.41
C LEU A 803 -3.47 -5.68 -7.65
N THR A 804 -3.45 -5.08 -8.85
CA THR A 804 -3.31 -5.79 -10.12
C THR A 804 -2.19 -5.17 -10.96
N THR A 805 -2.48 -4.25 -11.89
CA THR A 805 -1.47 -3.67 -12.81
C THR A 805 -0.54 -2.66 -12.13
N TRP A 806 -0.86 -2.25 -10.90
CA TRP A 806 -0.23 -1.21 -10.10
C TRP A 806 -0.42 0.21 -10.65
N TYR A 807 -0.29 0.41 -11.96
CA TYR A 807 -0.69 1.63 -12.68
C TYR A 807 -0.90 1.31 -14.17
N ASP A 808 -0.30 2.11 -15.06
CA ASP A 808 -0.39 2.01 -16.52
C ASP A 808 0.45 0.85 -17.10
N LYS A 809 0.37 0.66 -18.43
CA LYS A 809 1.09 -0.43 -19.13
C LYS A 809 2.61 -0.36 -18.96
N GLN A 810 3.21 0.83 -18.97
CA GLN A 810 4.67 0.96 -18.83
C GLN A 810 5.11 0.54 -17.42
N VAL A 811 4.34 0.93 -16.41
CA VAL A 811 4.61 0.59 -15.01
C VAL A 811 4.37 -0.91 -14.76
N SER A 812 3.24 -1.43 -15.25
CA SER A 812 2.83 -2.83 -15.11
C SER A 812 3.78 -3.79 -15.84
N GLU A 813 4.07 -3.52 -17.12
CA GLU A 813 4.78 -4.45 -18.01
C GLU A 813 6.28 -4.20 -18.05
N ASP A 814 6.70 -2.97 -18.38
CA ASP A 814 8.10 -2.67 -18.67
C ASP A 814 8.95 -2.58 -17.40
N ASP A 815 8.38 -2.08 -16.29
CA ASP A 815 9.06 -2.06 -15.00
C ASP A 815 8.71 -3.26 -14.11
N GLY A 816 7.56 -3.90 -14.34
CA GLY A 816 7.19 -5.16 -13.72
C GLY A 816 6.49 -5.03 -12.37
N LEU A 817 5.76 -3.94 -12.13
CA LEU A 817 4.92 -3.79 -10.94
C LEU A 817 3.59 -4.57 -11.01
N ARG A 818 3.29 -5.21 -12.14
CA ARG A 818 2.16 -6.14 -12.25
C ARG A 818 2.14 -7.14 -11.10
N ASP A 819 0.96 -7.31 -10.53
CA ASP A 819 0.61 -8.20 -9.44
C ASP A 819 1.55 -8.05 -8.20
N TYR A 820 2.25 -6.91 -8.01
CA TYR A 820 3.11 -6.68 -6.84
C TYR A 820 2.35 -6.82 -5.52
N ALA A 821 1.12 -6.29 -5.50
CA ALA A 821 0.20 -6.31 -4.38
C ALA A 821 -0.94 -7.32 -4.59
N ASN A 822 -0.66 -8.46 -5.22
CA ASN A 822 -1.64 -9.52 -5.40
C ASN A 822 -2.17 -10.03 -4.05
N THR A 823 -3.46 -10.37 -3.99
CA THR A 823 -4.14 -10.73 -2.73
C THR A 823 -5.08 -11.92 -2.92
N ASP A 824 -5.28 -12.69 -1.86
CA ASP A 824 -6.25 -13.77 -1.82
C ASP A 824 -7.63 -13.25 -1.37
N PHE A 825 -8.13 -12.23 -2.07
CA PHE A 825 -9.53 -11.83 -1.95
C PHE A 825 -10.39 -12.76 -2.81
N TYR A 826 -11.43 -13.37 -2.25
CA TYR A 826 -12.21 -14.39 -2.95
C TYR A 826 -12.85 -13.86 -4.23
N ASP A 827 -13.23 -12.58 -4.23
CA ASP A 827 -13.83 -11.90 -5.37
C ASP A 827 -12.80 -11.63 -6.46
N ILE A 828 -11.52 -11.41 -6.15
CA ILE A 828 -10.43 -11.36 -7.15
C ILE A 828 -10.03 -12.76 -7.62
N VAL A 829 -9.87 -13.72 -6.71
CA VAL A 829 -9.47 -15.10 -7.02
C VAL A 829 -10.48 -15.75 -7.96
N GLY A 830 -11.77 -15.63 -7.65
CA GLY A 830 -12.85 -16.24 -8.40
C GLY A 830 -13.18 -15.57 -9.73
N THR A 831 -12.81 -14.30 -9.92
CA THR A 831 -13.21 -13.53 -11.12
C THR A 831 -12.03 -13.11 -12.00
N LEU A 832 -10.92 -12.65 -11.45
CA LEU A 832 -9.74 -12.26 -12.23
C LEU A 832 -8.82 -13.45 -12.46
N TYR A 833 -8.30 -14.03 -11.38
CA TYR A 833 -7.27 -15.06 -11.47
C TYR A 833 -7.79 -16.35 -12.13
N TYR A 834 -9.01 -16.79 -11.78
CA TYR A 834 -9.68 -17.89 -12.47
C TYR A 834 -9.79 -17.66 -13.97
N ASN A 835 -10.27 -16.49 -14.39
CA ASN A 835 -10.50 -16.22 -15.81
C ASN A 835 -9.21 -15.99 -16.60
N ARG A 836 -8.14 -15.47 -15.98
CA ARG A 836 -6.79 -15.45 -16.57
C ARG A 836 -6.36 -16.87 -16.93
N TRP A 837 -6.34 -17.79 -15.96
CA TRP A 837 -5.92 -19.18 -16.18
C TRP A 837 -6.82 -19.95 -17.13
N LYS A 838 -8.14 -19.78 -17.01
CA LYS A 838 -9.10 -20.43 -17.91
C LYS A 838 -8.84 -20.04 -19.36
N ARG A 839 -8.72 -18.73 -19.62
CA ARG A 839 -8.40 -18.20 -20.95
C ARG A 839 -7.09 -18.79 -21.47
N PHE A 840 -6.06 -18.89 -20.64
CA PHE A 840 -4.77 -19.47 -21.05
C PHE A 840 -4.89 -20.93 -21.47
N PHE A 841 -5.58 -21.76 -20.66
CA PHE A 841 -5.76 -23.18 -20.98
C PHE A 841 -6.64 -23.42 -22.20
N ASP A 842 -7.73 -22.67 -22.36
CA ASP A 842 -8.61 -22.76 -23.53
C ASP A 842 -7.81 -22.51 -24.83
N ASN A 843 -6.95 -21.49 -24.84
CA ASN A 843 -6.13 -21.17 -26.01
C ASN A 843 -5.07 -22.24 -26.34
N ILE A 844 -4.44 -22.86 -25.32
CA ILE A 844 -3.53 -23.99 -25.53
C ILE A 844 -4.28 -25.16 -26.16
N GLN A 845 -5.49 -25.46 -25.68
CA GLN A 845 -6.30 -26.58 -26.19
C GLN A 845 -6.80 -26.34 -27.62
N GLU A 846 -7.02 -25.08 -28.03
CA GLU A 846 -7.46 -24.71 -29.38
C GLU A 846 -6.32 -24.61 -30.42
N ASN A 847 -5.07 -24.96 -30.06
CA ASN A 847 -3.86 -24.77 -30.89
C ASN A 847 -3.66 -23.32 -31.37
N ALA A 848 -4.21 -22.33 -30.65
CA ALA A 848 -4.13 -20.91 -30.99
C ALA A 848 -2.81 -20.24 -30.56
N VAL A 849 -1.76 -21.01 -30.28
CA VAL A 849 -0.51 -20.54 -29.64
C VAL A 849 0.38 -19.67 -30.55
N ASN A 850 -0.16 -19.13 -31.65
CA ASN A 850 0.51 -18.13 -32.48
C ASN A 850 0.11 -16.68 -32.14
N GLY A 851 -0.71 -16.45 -31.10
CA GLY A 851 -1.16 -15.13 -30.67
C GLY A 851 -0.38 -14.56 -29.48
N PHE A 852 -0.03 -13.27 -29.55
CA PHE A 852 0.40 -12.47 -28.40
C PHE A 852 -0.75 -12.37 -27.37
N TYR A 853 -0.50 -12.75 -26.11
CA TYR A 853 -1.45 -12.61 -25.01
C TYR A 853 -1.30 -11.23 -24.37
N ASP A 854 -2.33 -10.40 -24.48
CA ASP A 854 -2.38 -9.12 -23.79
C ASP A 854 -3.11 -9.31 -22.45
N ASP A 855 -2.37 -9.66 -21.41
CA ASP A 855 -2.89 -9.81 -20.04
C ASP A 855 -3.23 -8.45 -19.42
N TYR A 856 -2.40 -7.44 -19.68
CA TYR A 856 -2.65 -6.07 -19.21
C TYR A 856 -4.05 -5.58 -19.59
N ARG A 857 -4.46 -5.73 -20.87
CA ARG A 857 -5.81 -5.35 -21.27
C ARG A 857 -6.93 -6.15 -20.63
N PHE A 858 -6.68 -7.42 -20.37
CA PHE A 858 -7.65 -8.25 -19.69
C PHE A 858 -7.87 -7.73 -18.27
N ASP A 859 -6.79 -7.40 -17.58
CA ASP A 859 -6.81 -6.82 -16.24
C ASP A 859 -7.51 -5.46 -16.24
N ILE A 860 -7.18 -4.56 -17.18
CA ILE A 860 -7.84 -3.26 -17.32
C ILE A 860 -9.35 -3.39 -17.53
N LYS A 861 -9.79 -4.33 -18.37
CA LYS A 861 -11.23 -4.59 -18.55
C LYS A 861 -11.90 -5.03 -17.25
N TRP A 862 -11.22 -5.85 -16.46
CA TRP A 862 -11.71 -6.27 -15.15
C TRP A 862 -11.70 -5.12 -14.13
N ILE A 863 -10.67 -4.26 -14.15
CA ILE A 863 -10.58 -3.09 -13.26
C ILE A 863 -11.76 -2.15 -13.48
N ASN A 864 -12.04 -1.82 -14.75
CA ASN A 864 -13.07 -0.85 -15.14
C ASN A 864 -14.48 -1.43 -15.33
N ASP A 865 -14.69 -2.70 -14.97
CA ASP A 865 -16.00 -3.34 -14.96
C ASP A 865 -16.60 -3.26 -13.56
N ASP A 866 -17.75 -2.60 -13.44
CA ASP A 866 -18.48 -2.38 -12.18
C ASP A 866 -18.97 -3.71 -11.58
N ASP A 867 -19.15 -4.74 -12.43
CA ASP A 867 -19.60 -6.06 -12.02
C ASP A 867 -18.45 -7.04 -11.74
N SER A 868 -17.20 -6.60 -11.89
CA SER A 868 -16.04 -7.50 -11.90
C SER A 868 -15.77 -8.22 -10.58
N LEU A 869 -16.31 -7.72 -9.46
CA LEU A 869 -16.19 -8.32 -8.14
C LEU A 869 -17.41 -9.16 -7.73
N ARG A 870 -18.41 -9.32 -8.60
CA ARG A 870 -19.58 -10.14 -8.31
C ARG A 870 -19.19 -11.62 -8.22
N PHE A 871 -19.08 -12.10 -6.98
CA PHE A 871 -18.83 -13.51 -6.68
C PHE A 871 -20.01 -14.11 -5.89
N SER A 872 -20.57 -15.20 -6.41
CA SER A 872 -21.73 -15.86 -5.80
C SER A 872 -21.37 -16.53 -4.48
N LYS A 873 -22.33 -16.54 -3.55
CA LYS A 873 -22.20 -17.29 -2.31
C LYS A 873 -21.98 -18.79 -2.60
N PRO A 874 -21.06 -19.48 -1.91
CA PRO A 874 -20.89 -20.91 -2.04
C PRO A 874 -22.13 -21.70 -1.63
N ASP A 875 -22.52 -22.71 -2.42
CA ASP A 875 -23.61 -23.64 -2.07
C ASP A 875 -23.26 -24.60 -0.93
N LYS A 876 -21.97 -24.86 -0.74
CA LYS A 876 -21.46 -25.79 0.27
C LYS A 876 -20.98 -25.02 1.50
N SER A 877 -21.28 -25.55 2.69
CA SER A 877 -20.70 -25.08 3.96
C SER A 877 -19.18 -25.19 3.95
N LEU A 878 -18.48 -24.37 4.74
CA LEU A 878 -17.03 -24.47 4.91
C LEU A 878 -16.56 -25.90 5.26
N ASN A 879 -17.28 -26.60 6.15
CA ASN A 879 -16.97 -27.99 6.50
C ASN A 879 -16.84 -28.89 5.26
N ASN A 880 -17.86 -28.88 4.40
CA ASN A 880 -17.89 -29.68 3.18
C ASN A 880 -16.81 -29.26 2.16
N LEU A 881 -16.47 -27.96 2.09
CA LEU A 881 -15.38 -27.48 1.23
C LEU A 881 -14.02 -28.00 1.70
N ILE A 882 -13.78 -28.05 3.02
CA ILE A 882 -12.55 -28.61 3.57
C ILE A 882 -12.52 -30.14 3.40
N GLU A 883 -13.65 -30.84 3.52
CA GLU A 883 -13.73 -32.28 3.19
C GLU A 883 -13.32 -32.55 1.74
N LEU A 884 -13.79 -31.70 0.80
CA LEU A 884 -13.40 -31.79 -0.61
C LEU A 884 -11.89 -31.56 -0.79
N LEU A 885 -11.31 -30.58 -0.09
CA LEU A 885 -9.86 -30.37 -0.10
C LEU A 885 -9.11 -31.61 0.42
N LEU A 886 -9.58 -32.24 1.49
CA LEU A 886 -8.96 -33.47 2.03
C LEU A 886 -9.07 -34.66 1.08
N VAL A 887 -10.17 -34.78 0.33
CA VAL A 887 -10.34 -35.77 -0.74
C VAL A 887 -9.35 -35.51 -1.86
N GLU A 888 -9.21 -34.26 -2.29
CA GLU A 888 -8.28 -33.86 -3.35
C GLU A 888 -6.83 -34.17 -2.98
N ILE A 889 -6.43 -33.85 -1.75
CA ILE A 889 -5.11 -34.22 -1.22
C ILE A 889 -4.89 -35.73 -1.31
N ASN A 890 -5.85 -36.53 -0.85
CA ASN A 890 -5.74 -37.98 -0.88
C ASN A 890 -5.64 -38.53 -2.32
N MET A 891 -6.38 -37.94 -3.26
CA MET A 891 -6.30 -38.33 -4.67
C MET A 891 -4.93 -37.99 -5.27
N HIS A 892 -4.42 -36.79 -5.00
CA HIS A 892 -3.13 -36.33 -5.50
C HIS A 892 -1.97 -37.16 -4.94
N ARG A 893 -1.97 -37.46 -3.64
CA ARG A 893 -0.88 -38.19 -2.96
C ARG A 893 -0.83 -39.69 -3.29
N ASN A 894 -1.97 -40.31 -3.60
CA ASN A 894 -2.05 -41.76 -3.87
C ASN A 894 -2.10 -42.11 -5.37
N ASP A 895 -1.91 -41.13 -6.25
CA ASP A 895 -1.94 -41.30 -7.71
C ASP A 895 -3.24 -41.97 -8.23
N PHE A 896 -4.36 -41.73 -7.52
CA PHE A 896 -5.69 -42.22 -7.90
C PHE A 896 -6.32 -41.34 -8.99
N SER A 897 -5.53 -40.89 -9.97
CA SER A 897 -5.95 -39.96 -11.02
C SER A 897 -7.24 -40.41 -11.73
N PHE A 898 -7.41 -41.72 -11.97
CA PHE A 898 -8.61 -42.31 -12.56
C PHE A 898 -9.90 -42.23 -11.69
N LEU A 899 -9.80 -42.24 -10.36
CA LEU A 899 -10.96 -42.13 -9.46
C LEU A 899 -11.48 -40.69 -9.36
N GLY A 900 -10.61 -39.72 -9.60
CA GLY A 900 -10.99 -38.31 -9.67
C GLY A 900 -12.01 -38.03 -10.75
N ASP A 901 -11.96 -38.76 -11.86
CA ASP A 901 -12.94 -38.63 -12.94
C ASP A 901 -14.33 -39.14 -12.50
N LEU A 902 -14.42 -40.03 -11.51
CA LEU A 902 -15.69 -40.50 -10.96
C LEU A 902 -16.28 -39.54 -9.92
N ILE A 903 -15.43 -38.77 -9.21
CA ILE A 903 -15.85 -37.81 -8.18
C ILE A 903 -16.13 -36.43 -8.80
N TYR A 904 -15.34 -35.99 -9.79
CA TYR A 904 -15.54 -34.74 -10.52
C TYR A 904 -16.49 -34.85 -11.72
N SER A 905 -16.80 -36.04 -12.23
CA SER A 905 -17.89 -36.21 -13.24
C SER A 905 -19.30 -36.11 -12.64
N ILE A 906 -19.40 -36.01 -11.32
CA ILE A 906 -20.65 -35.65 -10.68
C ILE A 906 -20.80 -34.13 -10.84
N LYS A 907 -21.77 -33.75 -11.67
CA LYS A 907 -22.40 -32.43 -11.85
C LYS A 907 -22.58 -31.50 -10.61
N ASP A 908 -22.08 -31.84 -9.43
CA ASP A 908 -22.40 -31.23 -8.13
C ASP A 908 -21.32 -30.28 -7.58
N LEU A 909 -20.28 -29.96 -8.36
CA LEU A 909 -19.26 -28.94 -8.04
C LEU A 909 -19.29 -27.71 -8.96
N VAL A 910 -20.09 -27.73 -10.03
CA VAL A 910 -20.14 -26.66 -11.03
C VAL A 910 -21.59 -26.19 -11.17
N ILE A 911 -21.85 -25.02 -10.58
CA ILE A 911 -22.85 -24.02 -10.99
C ILE A 911 -24.33 -24.47 -10.87
N ASN A 912 -24.99 -23.93 -9.84
CA ASN A 912 -26.12 -23.01 -10.04
C ASN A 912 -26.19 -21.98 -8.93
#